data_AF-E6YSM5-F1
#
_entry.id   AF-E6YSM5-F1
#
_cell.length_a   1.000
_cell.length_b   1.000
_cell.length_c   1.000
_cell.angle_alpha   90.00
_cell.angle_beta   90.00
_cell.angle_gamma   90.00
#
_symmetry.space_group_name_H-M   'P 1'
#
loop_
_entity.id
_entity.type
_entity.pdbx_description
1 polymer ?
#
loop_
_entity_poly.entity_id
_entity_poly.type
_entity_poly.pdbx_seq_one_letter_code
_entity_poly.pdbx_strand_id
1 'polypeptide(L)'
;MSTLFEIKQRLTAQASSIAEMLLPQGKKRGNSWVVGNIRGEAGQSLSISLSGNKAGLWYDFAEGNGGDLLDLWCSVKGISLSEALDEARAYLNLSRPKPFMAPRHHYRAPPLPKANIPQQRVKTYLHEERRIPLEILQRYRIGEEGNKIIFPFYKPDGTLALVKERLAEDGATAKPTASQCEPILFGWQALSFKDCASTDRTLVITEGEIDALSLAAYGYPAVSVPFGGGKGGKQNWIENEFDHLESFETIFLATDMDTPGEEAAFEIAHRLGRHRCYRVRLPGKDANACLQAGIDASVIHEAFLQAQSFTPKGLRHVLDYKEQVVNLFYPPAKQHLGYTVPYSKLNGKLYFRPAELTLWSGASGAGKSQLLSDCIPHWIAQKSRLCLASLEMKGEQSLRRLTKQTGGTDQPTKEMIERVLRFLDTGLILYEHVGKSSVDALLDIFDYCRAKYGCDQFIIDSLMRLGISSDDYAKQEQAVYRIVDWAVLNAVHIHLVAHTRKSSLEKDVPSTEDIKGASEIGANAFNIITIWRNRSLEDKIFSTHQPEEKAHLAQRPGVIINIAKQRSGDFEGKIGLWFDPKTYRYRCSSSASLTPRCYIEQDQNSALEEKQSPLVASTVHRFSTSPLPQESPSFLPPYPPSAQRNSSTQKNNSL
;
A
#
# COMPACT_ATOMS: atom_id res chain seq x y z
N MET A 1 -0.57 -27.40 -8.55
CA MET A 1 -1.75 -27.65 -7.70
C MET A 1 -2.92 -27.08 -8.47
N SER A 2 -3.90 -27.91 -8.84
CA SER A 2 -5.05 -27.43 -9.62
C SER A 2 -6.07 -26.77 -8.70
N THR A 3 -6.43 -25.53 -8.99
CA THR A 3 -7.54 -24.83 -8.30
C THR A 3 -8.88 -25.23 -8.90
N LEU A 4 -9.99 -25.05 -8.19
CA LEU A 4 -11.34 -25.29 -8.71
C LEU A 4 -11.58 -24.53 -10.03
N PHE A 5 -11.09 -23.29 -10.11
CA PHE A 5 -11.13 -22.47 -11.32
C PHE A 5 -10.41 -23.14 -12.51
N GLU A 6 -9.21 -23.68 -12.28
CA GLU A 6 -8.44 -24.38 -13.32
C GLU A 6 -9.16 -25.66 -13.78
N ILE A 7 -9.77 -26.40 -12.85
CA ILE A 7 -10.59 -27.59 -13.17
C ILE A 7 -11.76 -27.18 -14.06
N LYS A 8 -12.57 -26.19 -13.65
CA LYS A 8 -13.72 -25.70 -14.44
C LYS A 8 -13.31 -25.24 -15.82
N GLN A 9 -12.23 -24.48 -15.94
CA GLN A 9 -11.74 -23.99 -17.23
C GLN A 9 -11.35 -25.15 -18.16
N ARG A 10 -10.65 -26.16 -17.64
CA ARG A 10 -10.27 -27.35 -18.42
C ARG A 10 -11.45 -28.25 -18.77
N LEU A 11 -12.42 -28.42 -17.86
CA LEU A 11 -13.67 -29.14 -18.14
C LEU A 11 -14.45 -28.41 -19.24
N THR A 12 -14.59 -27.10 -19.15
CA THR A 12 -15.28 -26.28 -20.15
C THR A 12 -14.63 -26.41 -21.53
N ALA A 13 -13.29 -26.43 -21.60
CA ALA A 13 -12.56 -26.66 -22.84
C ALA A 13 -12.80 -28.05 -23.46
N GLN A 14 -13.28 -29.02 -22.66
CA GLN A 14 -13.58 -30.39 -23.07
C GLN A 14 -15.08 -30.72 -22.98
N ALA A 15 -15.96 -29.71 -22.97
CA ALA A 15 -17.40 -29.88 -22.72
C ALA A 15 -18.06 -30.93 -23.64
N SER A 16 -17.65 -31.02 -24.91
CA SER A 16 -18.17 -32.03 -25.84
C SER A 16 -17.84 -33.46 -25.41
N SER A 17 -16.60 -33.72 -24.98
CA SER A 17 -16.17 -35.06 -24.58
C SER A 17 -16.81 -35.45 -23.24
N ILE A 18 -16.99 -34.49 -22.33
CA ILE A 18 -17.62 -34.74 -21.02
C ILE A 18 -19.11 -35.00 -21.18
N ALA A 19 -19.80 -34.23 -22.02
CA ALA A 19 -21.22 -34.45 -22.31
C ALA A 19 -21.47 -35.85 -22.92
N GLU A 20 -20.61 -36.29 -23.83
CA GLU A 20 -20.66 -37.63 -24.42
C GLU A 20 -20.36 -38.74 -23.40
N MET A 21 -19.39 -38.51 -22.51
CA MET A 21 -19.03 -39.46 -21.45
C MET A 21 -20.15 -39.64 -20.42
N LEU A 22 -20.76 -38.54 -19.95
CA LEU A 22 -21.81 -38.58 -18.93
C LEU A 22 -23.17 -39.00 -19.52
N LEU A 23 -23.49 -38.56 -20.73
CA LEU A 23 -24.80 -38.76 -21.37
C LEU A 23 -24.62 -39.29 -22.81
N PRO A 24 -24.20 -40.56 -22.97
CA PRO A 24 -23.76 -41.12 -24.25
C PRO A 24 -24.88 -41.27 -25.28
N GLN A 25 -26.14 -41.33 -24.85
CA GLN A 25 -27.31 -41.40 -25.73
C GLN A 25 -27.77 -40.02 -26.25
N GLY A 26 -27.10 -38.94 -25.82
CA GLY A 26 -27.36 -37.61 -26.33
C GLY A 26 -26.90 -37.41 -27.77
N LYS A 27 -27.39 -36.36 -28.41
CA LYS A 27 -27.04 -35.99 -29.78
C LYS A 27 -26.54 -34.56 -29.85
N LYS A 28 -25.45 -34.35 -30.57
CA LYS A 28 -24.97 -33.00 -30.89
C LYS A 28 -25.92 -32.32 -31.86
N ARG A 29 -26.43 -31.14 -31.48
CA ARG A 29 -27.25 -30.26 -32.32
C ARG A 29 -26.67 -28.86 -32.29
N GLY A 30 -26.03 -28.45 -33.39
CA GLY A 30 -25.32 -27.18 -33.46
C GLY A 30 -24.25 -27.08 -32.36
N ASN A 31 -24.39 -26.08 -31.49
CA ASN A 31 -23.48 -25.83 -30.38
C ASN A 31 -23.91 -26.49 -29.06
N SER A 32 -24.89 -27.39 -29.08
CA SER A 32 -25.42 -28.02 -27.87
C SER A 32 -25.40 -29.54 -27.95
N TRP A 33 -25.18 -30.20 -26.82
CA TRP A 33 -25.46 -31.62 -26.62
C TRP A 33 -26.86 -31.74 -26.04
N VAL A 34 -27.72 -32.56 -26.64
CA VAL A 34 -29.14 -32.63 -26.28
C VAL A 34 -29.53 -34.07 -25.95
N VAL A 35 -30.20 -34.25 -24.81
CA VAL A 35 -30.66 -35.57 -24.29
C VAL A 35 -31.98 -35.40 -23.55
N GLY A 36 -32.67 -36.49 -23.22
CA GLY A 36 -34.00 -36.46 -22.61
C GLY A 36 -34.01 -36.02 -21.14
N ASN A 37 -33.03 -36.44 -20.34
CA ASN A 37 -32.91 -36.13 -18.91
C ASN A 37 -31.52 -36.51 -18.39
N ILE A 38 -31.28 -36.30 -17.10
CA ILE A 38 -30.04 -36.67 -16.38
C ILE A 38 -29.75 -38.19 -16.35
N ARG A 39 -30.74 -39.04 -16.66
CA ARG A 39 -30.55 -40.50 -16.75
C ARG A 39 -30.06 -40.95 -18.13
N GLY A 40 -29.93 -40.01 -19.08
CA GLY A 40 -29.50 -40.29 -20.44
C GLY A 40 -30.58 -40.92 -21.32
N GLU A 41 -31.86 -40.77 -20.98
CA GLU A 41 -32.94 -41.26 -21.83
C GLU A 41 -33.02 -40.44 -23.14
N ALA A 42 -33.56 -41.05 -24.20
CA ALA A 42 -33.71 -40.37 -25.48
C ALA A 42 -34.74 -39.24 -25.38
N GLY A 43 -34.37 -38.02 -25.79
CA GLY A 43 -35.25 -36.87 -25.75
C GLY A 43 -34.53 -35.57 -26.07
N GLN A 44 -35.17 -34.44 -25.76
CA GLN A 44 -34.64 -33.11 -26.06
C GLN A 44 -34.77 -32.11 -24.91
N SER A 45 -35.10 -32.58 -23.71
CA SER A 45 -35.43 -31.72 -22.57
C SER A 45 -34.20 -31.22 -21.82
N LEU A 46 -33.06 -31.91 -21.89
CA LEU A 46 -31.79 -31.49 -21.31
C LEU A 46 -30.83 -31.03 -22.40
N SER A 47 -30.25 -29.84 -22.22
CA SER A 47 -29.27 -29.26 -23.15
C SER A 47 -28.01 -28.80 -22.43
N ILE A 48 -26.84 -29.14 -23.00
CA ILE A 48 -25.52 -28.72 -22.54
C ILE A 48 -24.88 -27.86 -23.63
N SER A 49 -24.40 -26.67 -23.28
CA SER A 49 -23.70 -25.78 -24.22
C SER A 49 -22.24 -26.20 -24.40
N LEU A 50 -21.80 -26.39 -25.64
CA LEU A 50 -20.48 -26.97 -25.95
C LEU A 50 -19.38 -25.93 -26.23
N SER A 51 -19.74 -24.70 -26.61
CA SER A 51 -18.78 -23.62 -26.87
C SER A 51 -19.38 -22.23 -26.66
N GLY A 52 -18.55 -21.19 -26.72
CA GLY A 52 -18.95 -19.79 -26.50
C GLY A 52 -19.02 -19.42 -25.02
N ASN A 53 -19.61 -18.27 -24.70
CA ASN A 53 -19.63 -17.70 -23.34
C ASN A 53 -20.42 -18.55 -22.32
N LYS A 54 -21.22 -19.52 -22.79
CA LYS A 54 -22.01 -20.44 -21.96
C LYS A 54 -21.47 -21.87 -22.00
N ALA A 55 -20.28 -22.10 -22.57
CA ALA A 55 -19.69 -23.43 -22.66
C ALA A 55 -19.64 -24.10 -21.28
N GLY A 56 -20.03 -25.36 -21.22
CA GLY A 56 -20.06 -26.15 -19.98
C GLY A 56 -21.31 -25.93 -19.11
N LEU A 57 -22.20 -25.00 -19.44
CA LEU A 57 -23.48 -24.87 -18.73
C LEU A 57 -24.52 -25.84 -19.30
N TRP A 58 -25.30 -26.44 -18.41
CA TRP A 58 -26.41 -27.33 -18.75
C TRP A 58 -27.72 -26.89 -18.11
N TYR A 59 -28.83 -27.27 -18.73
CA TYR A 59 -30.17 -27.00 -18.22
C TYR A 59 -31.15 -28.10 -18.67
N ASP A 60 -31.98 -28.57 -17.74
CA ASP A 60 -33.13 -29.42 -17.99
C ASP A 60 -34.41 -28.58 -17.99
N PHE A 61 -35.00 -28.42 -19.17
CA PHE A 61 -36.21 -27.63 -19.41
C PHE A 61 -37.48 -28.29 -18.85
N ALA A 62 -37.46 -29.59 -18.55
CA ALA A 62 -38.61 -30.29 -17.98
C ALA A 62 -38.64 -30.18 -16.45
N GLU A 63 -37.48 -30.33 -15.80
CA GLU A 63 -37.37 -30.30 -14.33
C GLU A 63 -37.00 -28.92 -13.76
N GLY A 64 -36.52 -28.00 -14.61
CA GLY A 64 -36.14 -26.64 -14.20
C GLY A 64 -34.82 -26.57 -13.43
N ASN A 65 -33.96 -27.58 -13.58
CA ASN A 65 -32.66 -27.70 -12.92
C ASN A 65 -31.52 -27.44 -13.92
N GLY A 66 -30.39 -26.90 -13.46
CA GLY A 66 -29.22 -26.67 -14.30
C GLY A 66 -28.01 -26.27 -13.48
N GLY A 67 -26.85 -26.14 -14.13
CA GLY A 67 -25.58 -25.85 -13.47
C GLY A 67 -24.41 -25.93 -14.45
N ASP A 68 -23.20 -26.10 -13.91
CA ASP A 68 -21.99 -26.38 -14.69
C ASP A 68 -21.74 -27.89 -14.87
N LEU A 69 -20.65 -28.25 -15.57
CA LEU A 69 -20.31 -29.64 -15.86
C LEU A 69 -20.05 -30.50 -14.62
N LEU A 70 -19.61 -29.92 -13.49
CA LEU A 70 -19.45 -30.66 -12.24
C LEU A 70 -20.82 -30.94 -11.61
N ASP A 71 -21.74 -29.97 -11.65
CA ASP A 71 -23.11 -30.16 -11.16
C ASP A 71 -23.84 -31.23 -11.99
N LEU A 72 -23.58 -31.26 -13.30
CA LEU A 72 -24.07 -32.33 -14.18
C LEU A 72 -23.51 -33.69 -13.75
N TRP A 73 -22.20 -33.75 -13.49
CA TRP A 73 -21.52 -34.97 -13.07
C TRP A 73 -22.11 -35.55 -11.79
N CYS A 74 -22.35 -34.70 -10.78
CA CYS A 74 -23.05 -35.06 -9.55
C CYS A 74 -24.45 -35.59 -9.84
N SER A 75 -25.22 -34.87 -10.66
CA SER A 75 -26.63 -35.21 -10.96
C SER A 75 -26.77 -36.53 -11.71
N VAL A 76 -25.87 -36.80 -12.67
CA VAL A 76 -25.89 -38.02 -13.49
C VAL A 76 -25.44 -39.23 -12.68
N LYS A 77 -24.40 -39.10 -11.86
CA LYS A 77 -23.82 -40.23 -11.11
C LYS A 77 -24.41 -40.43 -9.71
N GLY A 78 -25.17 -39.47 -9.19
CA GLY A 78 -25.69 -39.50 -7.83
C GLY A 78 -24.60 -39.42 -6.76
N ILE A 79 -23.48 -38.77 -7.07
CA ILE A 79 -22.31 -38.63 -6.19
C ILE A 79 -22.21 -37.21 -5.63
N SER A 80 -21.48 -37.05 -4.53
CA SER A 80 -21.17 -35.75 -3.95
C SER A 80 -20.26 -34.91 -4.86
N LEU A 81 -20.25 -33.59 -4.66
CA LEU A 81 -19.38 -32.68 -5.40
C LEU A 81 -17.89 -32.93 -5.13
N SER A 82 -17.54 -33.38 -3.93
CA SER A 82 -16.16 -33.78 -3.59
C SER A 82 -15.72 -34.99 -4.43
N GLU A 83 -16.57 -36.01 -4.54
CA GLU A 83 -16.30 -37.19 -5.39
C GLU A 83 -16.25 -36.82 -6.87
N ALA A 84 -17.15 -35.95 -7.33
CA ALA A 84 -17.13 -35.44 -8.70
C ALA A 84 -15.85 -34.64 -9.02
N LEU A 85 -15.33 -33.85 -8.07
CA LEU A 85 -14.05 -33.15 -8.23
C LEU A 85 -12.87 -34.12 -8.32
N ASP A 86 -12.87 -35.18 -7.51
CA ASP A 86 -11.82 -36.20 -7.57
C ASP A 86 -11.87 -36.99 -8.89
N GLU A 87 -13.06 -37.35 -9.38
CA GLU A 87 -13.21 -37.95 -10.71
C GLU A 87 -12.80 -37.01 -11.84
N ALA A 88 -13.19 -35.73 -11.77
CA ALA A 88 -12.81 -34.72 -12.76
C ALA A 88 -11.30 -34.51 -12.81
N ARG A 89 -10.63 -34.51 -11.65
CA ARG A 89 -9.15 -34.46 -11.57
C ARG A 89 -8.52 -35.68 -12.21
N ALA A 90 -9.02 -36.87 -11.91
CA ALA A 90 -8.53 -38.10 -12.51
C ALA A 90 -8.69 -38.08 -14.03
N TYR A 91 -9.84 -37.64 -14.54
CA TYR A 91 -10.11 -37.46 -15.96
C TYR A 91 -9.14 -36.44 -16.61
N LEU A 92 -8.89 -35.32 -15.95
CA LEU A 92 -8.00 -34.26 -16.44
C LEU A 92 -6.51 -34.51 -16.19
N ASN A 93 -6.13 -35.66 -15.60
CA ASN A 93 -4.77 -35.97 -15.17
C ASN A 93 -4.16 -34.88 -14.26
N LEU A 94 -4.96 -34.31 -13.37
CA LEU A 94 -4.55 -33.27 -12.44
C LEU A 94 -4.23 -33.86 -11.06
N SER A 95 -3.15 -33.36 -10.44
CA SER A 95 -2.80 -33.74 -9.06
C SER A 95 -3.59 -32.93 -8.03
N ARG A 96 -4.10 -33.63 -7.01
CA ARG A 96 -4.75 -33.01 -5.85
C ARG A 96 -3.71 -32.24 -5.02
N PRO A 97 -3.98 -30.98 -4.64
CA PRO A 97 -3.17 -30.30 -3.64
C PRO A 97 -3.16 -31.14 -2.36
N LYS A 98 -1.98 -31.47 -1.81
CA LYS A 98 -1.90 -32.10 -0.48
C LYS A 98 -1.89 -31.00 0.57
N PRO A 99 -2.99 -30.73 1.29
CA PRO A 99 -2.94 -29.84 2.44
C PRO A 99 -2.01 -30.45 3.50
N PHE A 100 -1.41 -29.60 4.32
CA PHE A 100 -0.73 -30.06 5.53
C PHE A 100 -1.80 -30.64 6.47
N MET A 101 -1.80 -31.96 6.64
CA MET A 101 -2.69 -32.65 7.57
C MET A 101 -1.86 -33.15 8.75
N ALA A 102 -2.22 -32.74 9.96
CA ALA A 102 -1.74 -33.40 11.17
C ALA A 102 -2.26 -34.87 11.20
N PRO A 103 -1.67 -35.77 12.01
CA PRO A 103 -2.14 -37.15 12.10
C PRO A 103 -3.63 -37.20 12.46
N ARG A 104 -4.43 -37.96 11.71
CA ARG A 104 -5.88 -38.10 11.97
C ARG A 104 -6.09 -38.65 13.38
N HIS A 105 -6.69 -37.85 14.25
CA HIS A 105 -7.12 -38.30 15.57
C HIS A 105 -8.31 -39.25 15.43
N HIS A 106 -8.35 -40.31 16.25
CA HIS A 106 -9.54 -41.16 16.35
C HIS A 106 -10.64 -40.43 17.12
N TYR A 107 -11.71 -40.03 16.41
CA TYR A 107 -12.88 -39.40 17.00
C TYR A 107 -13.94 -40.43 17.39
N ARG A 108 -14.77 -40.07 18.38
CA ARG A 108 -15.91 -40.89 18.83
C ARG A 108 -17.22 -40.21 18.46
N ALA A 109 -18.19 -40.99 18.01
CA ALA A 109 -19.54 -40.48 17.75
C ALA A 109 -20.21 -40.08 19.08
N PRO A 110 -20.92 -38.94 19.12
CA PRO A 110 -21.67 -38.55 20.31
C PRO A 110 -22.88 -39.46 20.51
N PRO A 111 -23.39 -39.59 21.75
CA PRO A 111 -24.68 -40.24 21.98
C PRO A 111 -25.79 -39.46 21.26
N LEU A 112 -26.80 -40.18 20.77
CA LEU A 112 -27.97 -39.56 20.16
C LEU A 112 -28.66 -38.62 21.18
N PRO A 113 -28.90 -37.35 20.84
CA PRO A 113 -29.52 -36.41 21.76
C PRO A 113 -30.97 -36.82 22.04
N LYS A 114 -31.36 -36.83 23.32
CA LYS A 114 -32.76 -37.02 23.74
C LYS A 114 -33.53 -35.69 23.67
N ALA A 115 -33.50 -35.06 22.50
CA ALA A 115 -34.03 -33.72 22.30
C ALA A 115 -35.38 -33.78 21.56
N ASN A 116 -36.34 -32.98 22.03
CA ASN A 116 -37.60 -32.75 21.32
C ASN A 116 -37.46 -31.56 20.37
N ILE A 117 -38.42 -31.39 19.46
CA ILE A 117 -38.55 -30.15 18.69
C ILE A 117 -38.82 -28.99 19.67
N PRO A 118 -38.19 -27.82 19.51
CA PRO A 118 -38.42 -26.67 20.39
C PRO A 118 -39.90 -26.31 20.52
N GLN A 119 -40.41 -26.34 21.75
CA GLN A 119 -41.83 -26.05 22.07
C GLN A 119 -41.99 -25.13 23.27
N GLN A 120 -41.04 -25.09 24.22
CA GLN A 120 -41.17 -24.35 25.47
C GLN A 120 -40.12 -23.22 25.55
N ARG A 121 -39.20 -23.28 26.53
CA ARG A 121 -38.23 -22.22 26.81
C ARG A 121 -37.31 -21.95 25.63
N VAL A 122 -36.83 -22.99 24.94
CA VAL A 122 -35.93 -22.84 23.79
C VAL A 122 -36.66 -22.17 22.63
N LYS A 123 -37.91 -22.56 22.35
CA LYS A 123 -38.74 -21.88 21.34
C LYS A 123 -38.91 -20.40 21.68
N THR A 124 -39.32 -20.09 22.91
CA THR A 124 -39.53 -18.70 23.37
C THR A 124 -38.25 -17.88 23.18
N TYR A 125 -37.11 -18.41 23.65
CA TYR A 125 -35.83 -17.74 23.56
C TYR A 125 -35.37 -17.54 22.10
N LEU A 126 -35.33 -18.60 21.29
CA LEU A 126 -34.81 -18.49 19.92
C LEU A 126 -35.75 -17.74 18.97
N HIS A 127 -37.06 -17.97 19.08
CA HIS A 127 -38.03 -17.41 18.14
C HIS A 127 -38.50 -16.02 18.54
N GLU A 128 -38.85 -15.81 19.80
CA GLU A 128 -39.46 -14.55 20.26
C GLU A 128 -38.39 -13.53 20.65
N GLU A 129 -37.38 -13.95 21.44
CA GLU A 129 -36.33 -13.05 21.92
C GLU A 129 -35.21 -12.85 20.89
N ARG A 130 -34.70 -13.95 20.29
CA ARG A 130 -33.61 -13.92 19.30
C ARG A 130 -34.09 -13.72 17.86
N ARG A 131 -35.41 -13.66 17.64
CA ARG A 131 -36.09 -13.40 16.35
C ARG A 131 -35.77 -14.39 15.22
N ILE A 132 -35.39 -15.62 15.55
CA ILE A 132 -35.08 -16.64 14.54
C ILE A 132 -36.39 -17.34 14.10
N PRO A 133 -36.71 -17.38 12.80
CA PRO A 133 -37.90 -18.07 12.32
C PRO A 133 -37.92 -19.56 12.66
N LEU A 134 -39.10 -20.11 12.97
CA LEU A 134 -39.26 -21.53 13.33
C LEU A 134 -38.82 -22.49 12.21
N GLU A 135 -39.00 -22.08 10.94
CA GLU A 135 -38.54 -22.83 9.77
C GLU A 135 -37.01 -23.02 9.77
N ILE A 136 -36.25 -22.02 10.23
CA ILE A 136 -34.80 -22.09 10.33
C ILE A 136 -34.39 -23.05 11.45
N LEU A 137 -35.08 -23.01 12.59
CA LEU A 137 -34.85 -23.97 13.68
C LEU A 137 -35.07 -25.41 13.23
N GLN A 138 -36.12 -25.65 12.44
CA GLN A 138 -36.42 -26.96 11.87
C GLN A 138 -35.35 -27.38 10.84
N ARG A 139 -34.95 -26.46 9.94
CA ARG A 139 -33.95 -26.69 8.90
C ARG A 139 -32.58 -27.10 9.49
N TYR A 140 -32.16 -26.45 10.57
CA TYR A 140 -30.92 -26.78 11.29
C TYR A 140 -31.08 -27.93 12.30
N ARG A 141 -32.29 -28.50 12.44
CA ARG A 141 -32.61 -29.58 13.38
C ARG A 141 -32.29 -29.23 14.83
N ILE A 142 -32.59 -28.00 15.24
CA ILE A 142 -32.41 -27.55 16.63
C ILE A 142 -33.31 -28.38 17.55
N GLY A 143 -32.75 -28.83 18.67
CA GLY A 143 -33.48 -29.58 19.69
C GLY A 143 -33.65 -28.82 21.00
N GLU A 144 -34.59 -29.28 21.82
CA GLU A 144 -34.89 -28.81 23.16
C GLU A 144 -34.83 -29.97 24.16
N GLU A 145 -34.04 -29.81 25.22
CA GLU A 145 -33.99 -30.70 26.38
C GLU A 145 -34.15 -29.86 27.67
N GLY A 146 -35.38 -29.76 28.17
CA GLY A 146 -35.73 -28.86 29.27
C GLY A 146 -35.45 -27.40 28.88
N ASN A 147 -34.55 -26.73 29.62
CA ASN A 147 -34.13 -25.35 29.33
C ASN A 147 -32.86 -25.27 28.46
N LYS A 148 -32.39 -26.38 27.89
CA LYS A 148 -31.19 -26.44 27.07
C LYS A 148 -31.55 -26.51 25.58
N ILE A 149 -30.88 -25.67 24.80
CA ILE A 149 -30.81 -25.71 23.36
C ILE A 149 -29.80 -26.78 22.96
N ILE A 150 -30.20 -27.66 22.05
CA ILE A 150 -29.35 -28.72 21.51
C ILE A 150 -29.01 -28.39 20.05
N PHE A 151 -27.71 -28.25 19.77
CA PHE A 151 -27.15 -28.00 18.45
C PHE A 151 -26.48 -29.27 17.91
N PRO A 152 -27.13 -30.02 17.00
CA PRO A 152 -26.52 -31.19 16.39
C PRO A 152 -25.69 -30.80 15.16
N PHE A 153 -24.47 -31.33 15.07
CA PHE A 153 -23.55 -31.14 13.97
C PHE A 153 -23.55 -32.41 13.13
N TYR A 154 -24.11 -32.31 11.93
CA TYR A 154 -24.12 -33.38 10.96
C TYR A 154 -23.07 -33.13 9.88
N LYS A 155 -22.48 -34.19 9.37
CA LYS A 155 -21.70 -34.17 8.14
C LYS A 155 -22.65 -34.09 6.92
N PRO A 156 -22.13 -33.72 5.73
CA PRO A 156 -22.93 -33.69 4.50
C PRO A 156 -23.60 -35.03 4.14
N ASP A 157 -23.03 -36.17 4.56
CA ASP A 157 -23.61 -37.52 4.38
C ASP A 157 -24.75 -37.86 5.38
N GLY A 158 -25.05 -36.95 6.31
CA GLY A 158 -26.05 -37.14 7.36
C GLY A 158 -25.53 -37.78 8.65
N THR A 159 -24.24 -38.09 8.74
CA THR A 159 -23.62 -38.67 9.94
C THR A 159 -23.52 -37.63 11.07
N LEU A 160 -24.01 -37.96 12.27
CA LEU A 160 -23.87 -37.10 13.46
C LEU A 160 -22.45 -37.16 14.02
N ALA A 161 -21.75 -36.02 14.09
CA ALA A 161 -20.34 -35.96 14.47
C ALA A 161 -20.08 -35.22 15.79
N LEU A 162 -20.91 -34.24 16.13
CA LEU A 162 -20.81 -33.47 17.38
C LEU A 162 -22.20 -33.02 17.83
N VAL A 163 -22.41 -32.89 19.13
CA VAL A 163 -23.60 -32.26 19.71
C VAL A 163 -23.13 -31.26 20.75
N LYS A 164 -23.65 -30.03 20.69
CA LYS A 164 -23.44 -29.02 21.73
C LYS A 164 -24.75 -28.68 22.42
N GLU A 165 -24.67 -28.44 23.72
CA GLU A 165 -25.78 -27.94 24.52
C GLU A 165 -25.48 -26.53 25.03
N ARG A 166 -26.52 -25.70 25.16
CA ARG A 166 -26.44 -24.35 25.71
C ARG A 166 -27.72 -24.05 26.49
N LEU A 167 -27.64 -23.38 27.62
CA LEU A 167 -28.84 -22.88 28.31
C LEU A 167 -29.54 -21.81 27.45
N ALA A 168 -30.87 -21.85 27.41
CA ALA A 168 -31.72 -20.87 26.72
C ALA A 168 -31.83 -19.56 27.52
N GLU A 169 -30.69 -18.90 27.70
CA GLU A 169 -30.52 -17.64 28.39
C GLU A 169 -29.33 -16.86 27.80
N ASP A 170 -29.35 -15.54 27.99
CA ASP A 170 -28.30 -14.66 27.51
C ASP A 170 -26.98 -14.90 28.25
N GLY A 171 -25.86 -14.85 27.50
CA GLY A 171 -24.52 -15.09 28.05
C GLY A 171 -24.16 -16.56 28.29
N ALA A 172 -25.09 -17.51 28.14
CA ALA A 172 -24.78 -18.92 28.24
C ALA A 172 -23.80 -19.38 27.14
N THR A 173 -22.87 -20.27 27.50
CA THR A 173 -21.85 -20.81 26.58
C THR A 173 -22.26 -22.20 26.09
N ALA A 174 -22.12 -22.43 24.79
CA ALA A 174 -22.39 -23.74 24.19
C ALA A 174 -21.21 -24.70 24.45
N LYS A 175 -21.51 -25.89 24.96
CA LYS A 175 -20.50 -26.90 25.34
C LYS A 175 -20.78 -28.24 24.66
N PRO A 176 -19.75 -28.98 24.20
CA PRO A 176 -19.93 -30.34 23.70
C PRO A 176 -20.56 -31.26 24.76
N THR A 177 -21.48 -32.13 24.36
CA THR A 177 -22.10 -33.13 25.24
C THR A 177 -21.21 -34.35 25.49
N ALA A 178 -20.20 -34.56 24.64
CA ALA A 178 -19.21 -35.62 24.76
C ALA A 178 -17.81 -35.11 24.39
N SER A 179 -16.78 -35.74 24.95
CA SER A 179 -15.38 -35.46 24.65
C SER A 179 -14.90 -36.24 23.41
N GLN A 180 -13.82 -35.77 22.79
CA GLN A 180 -13.21 -36.43 21.61
C GLN A 180 -14.15 -36.62 20.41
N CYS A 181 -15.19 -35.79 20.31
CA CYS A 181 -16.01 -35.68 19.11
C CYS A 181 -15.24 -35.00 17.98
N GLU A 182 -15.63 -35.29 16.74
CA GLU A 182 -14.99 -34.71 15.56
C GLU A 182 -15.41 -33.25 15.40
N PRO A 183 -14.45 -32.30 15.37
CA PRO A 183 -14.79 -30.90 15.21
C PRO A 183 -15.08 -30.61 13.75
N ILE A 184 -16.36 -30.39 13.47
CA ILE A 184 -16.92 -30.06 12.16
C ILE A 184 -17.72 -28.75 12.25
N LEU A 185 -18.09 -28.18 11.10
CA LEU A 185 -18.93 -27.00 11.03
C LEU A 185 -20.39 -27.33 11.39
N PHE A 186 -21.06 -26.42 12.08
CA PHE A 186 -22.49 -26.52 12.36
C PHE A 186 -23.29 -26.06 11.14
N GLY A 187 -24.27 -26.84 10.70
CA GLY A 187 -25.27 -26.40 9.73
C GLY A 187 -25.21 -27.05 8.35
N TRP A 188 -24.32 -28.02 8.11
CA TRP A 188 -24.31 -28.75 6.83
C TRP A 188 -25.67 -29.37 6.49
N GLN A 189 -26.40 -29.88 7.48
CA GLN A 189 -27.76 -30.44 7.30
C GLN A 189 -28.77 -29.43 6.76
N ALA A 190 -28.50 -28.13 6.91
CA ALA A 190 -29.37 -27.07 6.46
C ALA A 190 -29.10 -26.66 5.02
N LEU A 191 -27.91 -26.91 4.46
CA LEU A 191 -27.60 -26.50 3.09
C LEU A 191 -28.37 -27.37 2.09
N SER A 192 -29.12 -26.74 1.19
CA SER A 192 -29.86 -27.47 0.15
C SER A 192 -28.96 -27.75 -1.06
N PHE A 193 -29.32 -28.72 -1.90
CA PHE A 193 -28.63 -28.95 -3.18
C PHE A 193 -28.61 -27.69 -4.05
N LYS A 194 -29.65 -26.83 -3.98
CA LYS A 194 -29.69 -25.55 -4.69
C LYS A 194 -28.69 -24.53 -4.16
N ASP A 195 -28.40 -24.54 -2.86
CA ASP A 195 -27.38 -23.66 -2.26
C ASP A 195 -25.98 -24.07 -2.73
N CYS A 196 -25.73 -25.39 -2.81
CA CYS A 196 -24.47 -25.96 -3.30
C CYS A 196 -24.31 -25.92 -4.84
N ALA A 197 -25.41 -25.95 -5.59
CA ALA A 197 -25.46 -25.95 -7.06
C ALA A 197 -25.74 -24.57 -7.67
N SER A 198 -25.84 -23.51 -6.85
CA SER A 198 -25.87 -22.14 -7.35
C SER A 198 -24.58 -21.83 -8.12
N THR A 199 -24.66 -21.02 -9.18
CA THR A 199 -23.52 -20.70 -10.05
C THR A 199 -22.34 -20.09 -9.29
N ASP A 200 -22.60 -19.46 -8.14
CA ASP A 200 -21.62 -18.69 -7.39
C ASP A 200 -20.95 -19.50 -6.26
N ARG A 201 -21.45 -20.72 -5.97
CA ARG A 201 -20.95 -21.65 -4.94
C ARG A 201 -20.45 -20.93 -3.69
N THR A 202 -21.34 -20.15 -3.09
CA THR A 202 -21.05 -19.28 -1.94
C THR A 202 -21.36 -19.96 -0.62
N LEU A 203 -20.50 -19.76 0.39
CA LEU A 203 -20.76 -20.17 1.78
C LEU A 203 -20.47 -19.02 2.73
N VAL A 204 -21.22 -18.92 3.82
CA VAL A 204 -20.94 -17.99 4.91
C VAL A 204 -20.52 -18.75 6.17
N ILE A 205 -19.39 -18.36 6.75
CA ILE A 205 -18.89 -18.91 8.02
C ILE A 205 -19.02 -17.86 9.11
N THR A 206 -19.76 -18.20 10.17
CA THR A 206 -19.97 -17.37 11.37
C THR A 206 -19.20 -17.92 12.56
N GLU A 207 -19.10 -17.10 13.62
CA GLU A 207 -18.46 -17.51 14.87
C GLU A 207 -19.32 -18.45 15.73
N GLY A 208 -20.60 -18.11 15.93
CA GLY A 208 -21.52 -18.85 16.78
C GLY A 208 -22.67 -19.53 16.02
N GLU A 209 -23.28 -20.54 16.66
CA GLU A 209 -24.39 -21.30 16.07
C GLU A 209 -25.63 -20.42 15.85
N ILE A 210 -25.93 -19.51 16.78
CA ILE A 210 -27.06 -18.57 16.67
C ILE A 210 -26.85 -17.58 15.52
N ASP A 211 -25.61 -17.19 15.23
CA ASP A 211 -25.29 -16.30 14.11
C ASP A 211 -25.50 -16.99 12.75
N ALA A 212 -25.18 -18.28 12.65
CA ALA A 212 -25.48 -19.06 11.46
C ALA A 212 -26.99 -19.13 11.22
N LEU A 213 -27.79 -19.40 12.28
CA LEU A 213 -29.26 -19.35 12.19
C LEU A 213 -29.76 -17.95 11.77
N SER A 214 -29.12 -16.90 12.28
CA SER A 214 -29.52 -15.52 11.99
C SER A 214 -29.23 -15.12 10.55
N LEU A 215 -28.07 -15.48 10.00
CA LEU A 215 -27.77 -15.25 8.58
C LEU A 215 -28.60 -16.14 7.65
N ALA A 216 -28.95 -17.35 8.09
CA ALA A 216 -29.90 -18.18 7.36
C ALA A 216 -31.30 -17.56 7.30
N ALA A 217 -31.73 -16.87 8.37
CA ALA A 217 -32.98 -16.09 8.36
C ALA A 217 -32.94 -14.90 7.37
N TYR A 218 -31.75 -14.34 7.11
CA TYR A 218 -31.54 -13.36 6.04
C TYR A 218 -31.39 -13.98 4.64
N GLY A 219 -31.46 -15.31 4.52
CA GLY A 219 -31.39 -16.03 3.24
C GLY A 219 -29.98 -16.46 2.80
N TYR A 220 -28.97 -16.38 3.67
CA TYR A 220 -27.61 -16.80 3.34
C TYR A 220 -27.34 -18.26 3.71
N PRO A 221 -26.57 -19.02 2.89
CA PRO A 221 -26.13 -20.37 3.24
C PRO A 221 -25.03 -20.30 4.31
N ALA A 222 -25.44 -20.35 5.58
CA ALA A 222 -24.57 -20.07 6.71
C ALA A 222 -24.25 -21.31 7.56
N VAL A 223 -23.00 -21.42 7.97
CA VAL A 223 -22.49 -22.43 8.91
C VAL A 223 -21.67 -21.73 10.00
N SER A 224 -21.51 -22.37 11.17
CA SER A 224 -20.68 -21.80 12.25
C SER A 224 -19.52 -22.69 12.62
N VAL A 225 -18.44 -22.07 13.09
CA VAL A 225 -17.27 -22.79 13.64
C VAL A 225 -17.62 -23.48 14.96
N PRO A 226 -17.05 -24.67 15.26
CA PRO A 226 -17.42 -25.45 16.45
C PRO A 226 -16.95 -24.84 17.78
N PHE A 227 -15.86 -24.05 17.76
CA PHE A 227 -15.17 -23.59 18.98
C PHE A 227 -14.96 -22.06 19.06
N GLY A 228 -15.76 -21.30 18.30
CA GLY A 228 -15.73 -19.84 18.28
C GLY A 228 -14.44 -19.23 17.73
N GLY A 229 -14.27 -17.92 17.97
CA GLY A 229 -13.16 -17.12 17.45
C GLY A 229 -11.89 -17.15 18.32
N GLY A 230 -10.88 -16.40 17.89
CA GLY A 230 -9.56 -16.29 18.53
C GLY A 230 -8.53 -17.35 18.09
N LYS A 231 -7.34 -17.23 18.67
CA LYS A 231 -6.14 -18.05 18.39
C LYS A 231 -6.09 -19.36 19.18
N GLY A 232 -5.06 -20.17 18.90
CA GLY A 232 -4.66 -21.31 19.74
C GLY A 232 -5.22 -22.66 19.30
N GLY A 233 -5.31 -22.89 17.98
CA GLY A 233 -5.79 -24.16 17.41
C GLY A 233 -7.31 -24.31 17.40
N LYS A 234 -8.05 -23.26 17.78
CA LYS A 234 -9.52 -23.23 17.67
C LYS A 234 -10.02 -23.45 16.25
N GLN A 235 -9.21 -23.10 15.24
CA GLN A 235 -9.54 -23.27 13.83
C GLN A 235 -9.03 -24.61 13.24
N ASN A 236 -8.60 -25.56 14.08
CA ASN A 236 -8.13 -26.89 13.61
C ASN A 236 -9.25 -27.76 13.01
N TRP A 237 -10.52 -27.39 13.22
CA TRP A 237 -11.65 -28.01 12.52
C TRP A 237 -11.50 -27.98 10.99
N ILE A 238 -10.74 -27.03 10.45
CA ILE A 238 -10.45 -26.93 9.01
C ILE A 238 -9.85 -28.23 8.46
N GLU A 239 -9.09 -28.98 9.24
CA GLU A 239 -8.48 -30.25 8.81
C GLU A 239 -9.51 -31.34 8.49
N ASN A 240 -10.67 -31.29 9.16
CA ASN A 240 -11.76 -32.23 8.93
C ASN A 240 -12.75 -31.74 7.86
N GLU A 241 -12.68 -30.46 7.51
CA GLU A 241 -13.66 -29.78 6.65
C GLU A 241 -13.10 -29.31 5.31
N PHE A 242 -11.78 -29.40 5.11
CA PHE A 242 -11.11 -28.88 3.93
C PHE A 242 -11.72 -29.40 2.63
N ASP A 243 -12.06 -30.69 2.59
CA ASP A 243 -12.62 -31.36 1.41
C ASP A 243 -14.05 -30.91 1.12
N HIS A 244 -14.88 -30.75 2.15
CA HIS A 244 -16.24 -30.23 1.97
C HIS A 244 -16.20 -28.76 1.51
N LEU A 245 -15.29 -27.97 2.07
CA LEU A 245 -15.12 -26.55 1.75
C LEU A 245 -14.47 -26.32 0.38
N GLU A 246 -13.80 -27.31 -0.21
CA GLU A 246 -13.18 -27.18 -1.54
C GLU A 246 -14.21 -26.90 -2.64
N SER A 247 -15.45 -27.37 -2.43
CA SER A 247 -16.55 -27.14 -3.36
C SER A 247 -16.96 -25.67 -3.51
N PHE A 248 -16.63 -24.81 -2.55
CA PHE A 248 -17.04 -23.40 -2.54
C PHE A 248 -15.98 -22.47 -3.15
N GLU A 249 -16.42 -21.63 -4.09
CA GLU A 249 -15.60 -20.64 -4.79
C GLU A 249 -15.45 -19.35 -4.00
N THR A 250 -16.48 -19.01 -3.23
CA THR A 250 -16.54 -17.78 -2.45
C THR A 250 -16.96 -18.11 -1.02
N ILE A 251 -16.11 -17.77 -0.06
CA ILE A 251 -16.35 -17.99 1.36
C ILE A 251 -16.37 -16.63 2.07
N PHE A 252 -17.54 -16.25 2.54
CA PHE A 252 -17.71 -15.05 3.35
C PHE A 252 -17.44 -15.35 4.82
N LEU A 253 -16.59 -14.56 5.45
CA LEU A 253 -16.25 -14.66 6.86
C LEU A 253 -16.99 -13.56 7.63
N ALA A 254 -18.08 -13.95 8.27
CA ALA A 254 -18.95 -13.10 9.08
C ALA A 254 -18.81 -13.45 10.57
N THR A 255 -17.57 -13.52 11.05
CA THR A 255 -17.23 -13.61 12.47
C THR A 255 -17.50 -12.29 13.19
N ASP A 256 -17.53 -12.31 14.53
CA ASP A 256 -17.87 -11.18 15.39
C ASP A 256 -17.03 -9.92 15.06
N MET A 257 -17.61 -8.74 15.30
CA MET A 257 -16.95 -7.44 15.10
C MET A 257 -16.04 -7.07 16.29
N ASP A 258 -15.17 -7.99 16.70
CA ASP A 258 -14.22 -7.81 17.79
C ASP A 258 -12.82 -8.39 17.47
N THR A 259 -11.86 -8.21 18.38
CA THR A 259 -10.48 -8.67 18.15
C THR A 259 -10.37 -10.19 17.93
N PRO A 260 -10.97 -11.06 18.78
CA PRO A 260 -11.01 -12.50 18.52
C PRO A 260 -11.65 -12.90 17.19
N GLY A 261 -12.72 -12.24 16.79
CA GLY A 261 -13.42 -12.48 15.52
C GLY A 261 -12.56 -12.11 14.31
N GLU A 262 -11.83 -10.99 14.36
CA GLU A 262 -10.88 -10.60 13.30
C GLU A 262 -9.68 -11.56 13.21
N GLU A 263 -9.15 -12.02 14.36
CA GLU A 263 -8.08 -13.01 14.40
C GLU A 263 -8.51 -14.33 13.77
N ALA A 264 -9.72 -14.81 14.08
CA ALA A 264 -10.28 -16.03 13.50
C ALA A 264 -10.50 -15.88 11.99
N ALA A 265 -11.08 -14.77 11.54
CA ALA A 265 -11.28 -14.52 10.12
C ALA A 265 -9.96 -14.55 9.34
N PHE A 266 -8.90 -13.95 9.88
CA PHE A 266 -7.58 -13.95 9.25
C PHE A 266 -6.95 -15.35 9.20
N GLU A 267 -7.04 -16.13 10.28
CA GLU A 267 -6.53 -17.51 10.34
C GLU A 267 -7.28 -18.42 9.36
N ILE A 268 -8.61 -18.35 9.35
CA ILE A 268 -9.47 -19.13 8.44
C ILE A 268 -9.16 -18.77 6.99
N ALA A 269 -9.11 -17.47 6.64
CA ALA A 269 -8.77 -17.02 5.29
C ALA A 269 -7.38 -17.49 4.85
N HIS A 270 -6.40 -17.49 5.76
CA HIS A 270 -5.06 -17.96 5.45
C HIS A 270 -5.02 -19.45 5.14
N ARG A 271 -5.75 -20.28 5.90
CA ARG A 271 -5.78 -21.75 5.74
C ARG A 271 -6.65 -22.22 4.59
N LEU A 272 -7.80 -21.59 4.36
CA LEU A 272 -8.73 -21.96 3.28
C LEU A 272 -8.34 -21.36 1.93
N GLY A 273 -7.55 -20.28 1.91
CA GLY A 273 -7.10 -19.59 0.70
C GLY A 273 -7.65 -18.17 0.62
N ARG A 274 -6.77 -17.18 0.83
CA ARG A 274 -7.14 -15.75 0.87
C ARG A 274 -7.83 -15.22 -0.39
N HIS A 275 -7.62 -15.89 -1.52
CA HIS A 275 -8.19 -15.51 -2.82
C HIS A 275 -9.68 -15.81 -2.94
N ARG A 276 -10.21 -16.73 -2.12
CA ARG A 276 -11.64 -17.09 -2.10
C ARG A 276 -12.37 -16.62 -0.85
N CYS A 277 -11.66 -16.09 0.14
CA CYS A 277 -12.25 -15.61 1.37
C CYS A 277 -12.47 -14.09 1.33
N TYR A 278 -13.62 -13.65 1.84
CA TYR A 278 -14.01 -12.24 1.93
C TYR A 278 -14.49 -11.91 3.33
N ARG A 279 -13.96 -10.82 3.92
CA ARG A 279 -14.37 -10.33 5.24
C ARG A 279 -15.63 -9.50 5.10
N VAL A 280 -16.72 -9.96 5.72
CA VAL A 280 -17.98 -9.21 5.80
C VAL A 280 -17.95 -8.33 7.05
N ARG A 281 -18.36 -7.06 6.94
CA ARG A 281 -18.54 -6.16 8.09
C ARG A 281 -20.02 -5.89 8.29
N LEU A 282 -20.60 -6.49 9.32
CA LEU A 282 -22.01 -6.30 9.68
C LEU A 282 -22.20 -4.98 10.46
N PRO A 283 -23.39 -4.36 10.40
CA PRO A 283 -23.67 -3.10 11.10
C PRO A 283 -23.80 -3.25 12.62
N GLY A 284 -24.10 -4.46 13.09
CA GLY A 284 -24.14 -4.82 14.52
C GLY A 284 -22.91 -5.60 14.96
N LYS A 285 -22.88 -5.93 16.26
CA LYS A 285 -21.79 -6.72 16.86
C LYS A 285 -21.60 -8.07 16.16
N ASP A 286 -22.71 -8.75 15.92
CA ASP A 286 -22.81 -10.08 15.32
C ASP A 286 -24.12 -10.17 14.50
N ALA A 287 -24.34 -11.29 13.82
CA ALA A 287 -25.50 -11.44 12.94
C ALA A 287 -26.82 -11.47 13.72
N ASN A 288 -26.81 -12.07 14.91
CA ASN A 288 -28.01 -12.12 15.74
C ASN A 288 -28.39 -10.75 16.29
N ALA A 289 -27.43 -9.93 16.72
CA ALA A 289 -27.66 -8.55 17.15
C ALA A 289 -28.32 -7.72 16.03
N CYS A 290 -27.90 -7.91 14.78
CA CYS A 290 -28.55 -7.28 13.63
C CYS A 290 -30.01 -7.72 13.49
N LEU A 291 -30.29 -9.02 13.61
CA LEU A 291 -31.65 -9.57 13.50
C LEU A 291 -32.56 -9.09 14.64
N GLN A 292 -32.07 -9.07 15.88
CA GLN A 292 -32.81 -8.56 17.05
C GLN A 292 -33.10 -7.06 16.93
N ALA A 293 -32.16 -6.29 16.39
CA ALA A 293 -32.36 -4.87 16.12
C ALA A 293 -33.33 -4.59 14.95
N GLY A 294 -33.70 -5.61 14.16
CA GLY A 294 -34.57 -5.46 13.01
C GLY A 294 -33.90 -4.73 11.84
N ILE A 295 -32.58 -4.92 11.67
CA ILE A 295 -31.85 -4.42 10.51
C ILE A 295 -32.45 -5.02 9.23
N ASP A 296 -32.67 -4.20 8.22
CA ASP A 296 -33.27 -4.65 6.96
C ASP A 296 -32.33 -5.57 6.17
N ALA A 297 -32.91 -6.57 5.48
CA ALA A 297 -32.14 -7.52 4.68
C ALA A 297 -31.32 -6.85 3.57
N SER A 298 -31.76 -5.70 3.04
CA SER A 298 -31.01 -4.92 2.04
C SER A 298 -29.69 -4.37 2.59
N VAL A 299 -29.65 -3.95 3.86
CA VAL A 299 -28.43 -3.46 4.52
C VAL A 299 -27.45 -4.60 4.74
N ILE A 300 -27.95 -5.77 5.14
CA ILE A 300 -27.12 -6.97 5.23
C ILE A 300 -26.58 -7.34 3.84
N HIS A 301 -27.41 -7.29 2.80
CA HIS A 301 -26.97 -7.54 1.43
C HIS A 301 -25.88 -6.58 0.95
N GLU A 302 -26.00 -5.29 1.24
CA GLU A 302 -24.97 -4.30 0.93
C GLU A 302 -23.64 -4.62 1.64
N ALA A 303 -23.68 -5.08 2.90
CA ALA A 303 -22.48 -5.50 3.63
C ALA A 303 -21.75 -6.68 2.96
N PHE A 304 -22.48 -7.61 2.32
CA PHE A 304 -21.88 -8.70 1.54
C PHE A 304 -21.30 -8.21 0.21
N LEU A 305 -21.98 -7.28 -0.49
CA LEU A 305 -21.45 -6.66 -1.71
C LEU A 305 -20.16 -5.87 -1.46
N GLN A 306 -20.03 -5.27 -0.28
CA GLN A 306 -18.85 -4.50 0.16
C GLN A 306 -17.80 -5.35 0.89
N ALA A 307 -17.96 -6.68 0.93
CA ALA A 307 -17.03 -7.55 1.64
C ALA A 307 -15.61 -7.44 1.07
N GLN A 308 -14.63 -7.33 1.96
CA GLN A 308 -13.24 -7.04 1.59
C GLN A 308 -12.45 -8.33 1.40
N SER A 309 -11.72 -8.44 0.30
CA SER A 309 -10.77 -9.53 0.10
C SER A 309 -9.58 -9.40 1.07
N PHE A 310 -8.94 -10.52 1.40
CA PHE A 310 -7.73 -10.53 2.24
C PHE A 310 -6.45 -10.19 1.42
N THR A 311 -6.53 -9.18 0.57
CA THR A 311 -5.42 -8.75 -0.30
C THR A 311 -4.26 -8.18 0.55
N PRO A 312 -3.00 -8.59 0.30
CA PRO A 312 -1.85 -8.07 1.06
C PRO A 312 -1.71 -6.55 0.99
N LYS A 313 -1.36 -5.92 2.12
CA LYS A 313 -0.99 -4.50 2.16
C LYS A 313 0.20 -4.25 1.22
N GLY A 314 0.05 -3.28 0.31
CA GLY A 314 1.09 -2.89 -0.66
C GLY A 314 0.82 -3.31 -2.10
N LEU A 315 -0.09 -4.26 -2.32
CA LEU A 315 -0.55 -4.56 -3.68
C LEU A 315 -1.60 -3.51 -4.09
N ARG A 316 -1.32 -2.80 -5.17
CA ARG A 316 -2.21 -1.77 -5.73
C ARG A 316 -2.48 -2.06 -7.19
N HIS A 317 -3.66 -1.68 -7.67
CA HIS A 317 -3.95 -1.73 -9.10
C HIS A 317 -3.25 -0.59 -9.82
N VAL A 318 -2.84 -0.82 -11.07
CA VAL A 318 -2.16 0.20 -11.89
C VAL A 318 -3.01 1.48 -12.00
N LEU A 319 -4.33 1.33 -12.09
CA LEU A 319 -5.26 2.45 -12.19
C LEU A 319 -5.32 3.31 -10.92
N ASP A 320 -4.90 2.79 -9.76
CA ASP A 320 -4.82 3.55 -8.50
C ASP A 320 -3.78 4.68 -8.59
N TYR A 321 -2.86 4.62 -9.56
CA TYR A 321 -1.80 5.59 -9.80
C TYR A 321 -2.09 6.58 -10.95
N LYS A 322 -3.28 6.50 -11.57
CA LYS A 322 -3.60 7.24 -12.81
C LYS A 322 -3.30 8.74 -12.68
N GLU A 323 -3.79 9.38 -11.63
CA GLU A 323 -3.63 10.83 -11.44
C GLU A 323 -2.18 11.20 -11.12
N GLN A 324 -1.51 10.39 -10.30
CA GLN A 324 -0.11 10.59 -9.93
C GLN A 324 0.79 10.53 -11.16
N VAL A 325 0.56 9.57 -12.06
CA VAL A 325 1.33 9.44 -13.31
C VAL A 325 1.06 10.62 -14.25
N VAL A 326 -0.21 11.03 -14.42
CA VAL A 326 -0.53 12.22 -15.23
C VAL A 326 0.20 13.46 -14.71
N ASN A 327 0.23 13.66 -13.40
CA ASN A 327 0.91 14.80 -12.77
C ASN A 327 2.45 14.77 -12.93
N LEU A 328 3.07 13.60 -13.12
CA LEU A 328 4.50 13.51 -13.41
C LEU A 328 4.85 14.06 -14.80
N PHE A 329 3.97 13.89 -15.78
CA PHE A 329 4.16 14.45 -17.13
C PHE A 329 3.67 15.89 -17.25
N TYR A 330 2.55 16.21 -16.59
CA TYR A 330 1.87 17.50 -16.66
C TYR A 330 1.64 18.06 -15.25
N PRO A 331 2.71 18.52 -14.57
CA PRO A 331 2.59 19.02 -13.21
C PRO A 331 1.68 20.27 -13.17
N PRO A 332 0.70 20.33 -12.27
CA PRO A 332 -0.08 21.54 -12.03
C PRO A 332 0.84 22.70 -11.66
N ALA A 333 0.48 23.92 -12.07
CA ALA A 333 1.29 25.13 -11.85
C ALA A 333 1.64 25.43 -10.38
N LYS A 334 0.96 24.78 -9.42
CA LYS A 334 1.18 24.94 -7.96
C LYS A 334 1.78 23.70 -7.28
N GLN A 335 2.12 22.63 -8.02
CA GLN A 335 2.68 21.44 -7.40
C GLN A 335 4.15 21.66 -7.04
N HIS A 336 4.45 21.60 -5.75
CA HIS A 336 5.82 21.63 -5.24
C HIS A 336 6.48 20.26 -5.49
N LEU A 337 7.18 20.12 -6.62
CA LEU A 337 7.87 18.88 -7.01
C LEU A 337 9.00 18.52 -6.02
N GLY A 338 9.61 19.53 -5.41
CA GLY A 338 10.79 19.43 -4.57
C GLY A 338 11.64 20.70 -4.66
N TYR A 339 12.73 20.76 -3.90
CA TYR A 339 13.56 21.95 -3.81
C TYR A 339 14.69 21.95 -4.85
N THR A 340 14.97 23.12 -5.42
CA THR A 340 16.06 23.30 -6.41
C THR A 340 17.37 23.69 -5.74
N VAL A 341 18.45 23.81 -6.53
CA VAL A 341 19.75 24.35 -6.09
C VAL A 341 19.98 25.76 -6.65
N PRO A 342 20.83 26.60 -6.02
CA PRO A 342 21.10 27.95 -6.50
C PRO A 342 22.02 28.02 -7.74
N TYR A 343 22.28 26.88 -8.39
CA TYR A 343 23.21 26.76 -9.51
C TYR A 343 22.43 26.66 -10.82
N SER A 344 22.44 27.73 -11.62
CA SER A 344 21.62 27.81 -12.85
C SER A 344 21.86 26.68 -13.84
N LYS A 345 23.06 26.10 -13.88
CA LYS A 345 23.40 24.93 -14.72
C LYS A 345 22.59 23.65 -14.38
N LEU A 346 21.97 23.60 -13.20
CA LEU A 346 21.15 22.49 -12.69
C LEU A 346 19.65 22.82 -12.62
N ASN A 347 19.23 24.00 -13.07
CA ASN A 347 17.82 24.34 -13.16
C ASN A 347 17.11 23.31 -14.06
N GLY A 348 16.00 22.75 -13.57
CA GLY A 348 15.26 21.70 -14.29
C GLY A 348 15.91 20.31 -14.30
N LYS A 349 17.10 20.14 -13.69
CA LYS A 349 17.88 18.88 -13.75
C LYS A 349 18.03 18.18 -12.41
N LEU A 350 17.94 18.92 -11.30
CA LEU A 350 18.09 18.37 -9.96
C LEU A 350 17.02 18.96 -9.04
N TYR A 351 16.25 18.06 -8.44
CA TYR A 351 15.22 18.38 -7.45
C TYR A 351 15.41 17.49 -6.23
N PHE A 352 15.24 18.07 -5.05
CA PHE A 352 15.19 17.36 -3.78
C PHE A 352 13.73 17.12 -3.42
N ARG A 353 13.24 15.91 -3.74
CA ARG A 353 11.81 15.58 -3.62
C ARG A 353 11.50 14.98 -2.24
N PRO A 354 10.24 15.10 -1.76
CA PRO A 354 9.77 14.32 -0.61
C PRO A 354 10.02 12.82 -0.79
N ALA A 355 10.19 12.09 0.31
CA ALA A 355 10.44 10.64 0.32
C ALA A 355 11.76 10.22 -0.37
N GLU A 356 12.75 11.11 -0.42
CA GLU A 356 14.07 10.82 -1.01
C GLU A 356 15.22 11.10 -0.02
N LEU A 357 16.28 10.30 -0.16
CA LEU A 357 17.58 10.52 0.47
C LEU A 357 18.60 10.95 -0.60
N THR A 358 19.22 12.11 -0.40
CA THR A 358 20.38 12.56 -1.16
C THR A 358 21.66 12.35 -0.37
N LEU A 359 22.57 11.56 -0.94
CA LEU A 359 23.91 11.35 -0.39
C LEU A 359 24.89 12.36 -0.98
N TRP A 360 25.55 13.13 -0.11
CA TRP A 360 26.62 14.06 -0.46
C TRP A 360 27.97 13.43 -0.13
N SER A 361 28.75 13.14 -1.16
CA SER A 361 30.04 12.44 -1.04
C SER A 361 31.19 13.23 -1.64
N GLY A 362 32.41 12.90 -1.22
CA GLY A 362 33.65 13.56 -1.64
C GLY A 362 34.76 13.43 -0.60
N ALA A 363 35.99 13.73 -1.03
CA ALA A 363 37.17 13.66 -0.19
C ALA A 363 37.05 14.56 1.06
N SER A 364 37.87 14.29 2.08
CA SER A 364 37.94 15.15 3.26
C SER A 364 38.40 16.56 2.87
N GLY A 365 37.68 17.59 3.31
CA GLY A 365 37.97 18.98 2.93
C GLY A 365 37.65 19.32 1.46
N ALA A 366 36.88 18.50 0.73
CA ALA A 366 36.41 18.83 -0.61
C ALA A 366 35.33 19.94 -0.62
N GLY A 367 34.75 20.27 0.53
CA GLY A 367 33.72 21.31 0.67
C GLY A 367 32.27 20.80 0.66
N LYS A 368 32.01 19.53 1.03
CA LYS A 368 30.66 18.93 1.07
C LYS A 368 29.64 19.76 1.88
N SER A 369 29.91 19.89 3.17
CA SER A 369 29.13 20.69 4.11
C SER A 369 29.03 22.15 3.69
N GLN A 370 30.04 22.66 2.99
CA GLN A 370 30.08 24.04 2.52
C GLN A 370 29.19 24.29 1.31
N LEU A 371 29.17 23.36 0.34
CA LEU A 371 28.27 23.40 -0.82
C LEU A 371 26.81 23.17 -0.39
N LEU A 372 26.61 22.24 0.56
CA LEU A 372 25.30 21.96 1.15
C LEU A 372 24.75 23.19 1.90
N SER A 373 25.58 23.86 2.70
CA SER A 373 25.17 25.10 3.38
C SER A 373 24.88 26.26 2.42
N ASP A 374 25.53 26.36 1.26
CA ASP A 374 25.19 27.38 0.24
C ASP A 374 23.78 27.14 -0.36
N CYS A 375 23.22 25.94 -0.24
CA CYS A 375 21.87 25.62 -0.68
C CYS A 375 20.78 25.99 0.36
N ILE A 376 21.11 26.02 1.66
CA ILE A 376 20.14 26.25 2.74
C ILE A 376 19.35 27.56 2.57
N PRO A 377 20.00 28.74 2.34
CA PRO A 377 19.27 29.99 2.16
C PRO A 377 18.32 29.96 0.94
N HIS A 378 18.71 29.23 -0.10
CA HIS A 378 17.91 29.05 -1.31
C HIS A 378 16.66 28.18 -1.06
N TRP A 379 16.75 27.20 -0.16
CA TRP A 379 15.61 26.38 0.25
C TRP A 379 14.65 27.13 1.18
N ILE A 380 15.17 27.93 2.11
CA ILE A 380 14.35 28.81 2.96
C ILE A 380 13.59 29.84 2.11
N ALA A 381 14.23 30.39 1.07
CA ALA A 381 13.56 31.27 0.11
C ALA A 381 12.42 30.56 -0.67
N GLN A 382 12.56 29.25 -0.92
CA GLN A 382 11.51 28.37 -1.46
C GLN A 382 10.48 27.91 -0.41
N LYS A 383 10.49 28.51 0.80
CA LYS A 383 9.58 28.22 1.92
C LYS A 383 9.78 26.85 2.58
N SER A 384 10.93 26.21 2.37
CA SER A 384 11.32 25.01 3.13
C SER A 384 11.61 25.32 4.59
N ARG A 385 11.40 24.33 5.45
CA ARG A 385 11.82 24.35 6.85
C ARG A 385 12.74 23.16 7.12
N LEU A 386 13.95 23.47 7.59
CA LEU A 386 15.04 22.52 7.69
C LEU A 386 15.45 22.28 9.14
N CYS A 387 15.77 21.03 9.46
CA CYS A 387 16.53 20.69 10.67
C CYS A 387 17.96 20.28 10.28
N LEU A 388 18.96 21.00 10.78
CA LEU A 388 20.37 20.72 10.57
C LEU A 388 20.96 20.06 11.83
N ALA A 389 21.21 18.75 11.74
CA ALA A 389 22.01 18.00 12.71
C ALA A 389 23.50 18.13 12.34
N SER A 390 24.10 19.23 12.80
CA SER A 390 25.53 19.51 12.64
C SER A 390 26.29 18.82 13.78
N LEU A 391 26.64 17.54 13.57
CA LEU A 391 27.29 16.69 14.57
C LEU A 391 28.83 16.88 14.61
N GLU A 392 29.36 17.75 13.77
CA GLU A 392 30.80 18.05 13.68
C GLU A 392 31.17 19.48 14.13
N MET A 393 30.27 20.45 13.91
CA MET A 393 30.53 21.86 14.14
C MET A 393 29.49 22.45 15.10
N LYS A 394 29.94 23.31 16.03
CA LYS A 394 29.07 24.09 16.90
C LYS A 394 28.13 25.00 16.11
N GLY A 395 26.96 25.27 16.67
CA GLY A 395 25.93 26.10 16.04
C GLY A 395 26.45 27.45 15.58
N GLU A 396 27.22 28.17 16.40
CA GLU A 396 27.71 29.51 16.04
C GLU A 396 28.66 29.51 14.82
N GLN A 397 29.44 28.44 14.61
CA GLN A 397 30.36 28.35 13.48
C GLN A 397 29.61 28.02 12.18
N SER A 398 28.59 27.17 12.26
CA SER A 398 27.69 26.89 11.15
C SER A 398 26.92 28.14 10.73
N LEU A 399 26.40 28.90 11.70
CA LEU A 399 25.73 30.17 11.44
C LEU A 399 26.67 31.23 10.88
N ARG A 400 27.91 31.37 11.37
CA ARG A 400 28.89 32.30 10.79
C ARG A 400 29.11 32.05 9.29
N ARG A 401 29.22 30.79 8.88
CA ARG A 401 29.35 30.41 7.46
C ARG A 401 28.08 30.80 6.68
N LEU A 402 26.92 30.41 7.18
CA LEU A 402 25.63 30.73 6.56
C LEU A 402 25.41 32.24 6.46
N THR A 403 25.90 33.03 7.41
CA THR A 403 25.79 34.48 7.36
C THR A 403 26.55 35.06 6.17
N LYS A 404 27.77 34.59 5.93
CA LYS A 404 28.57 35.00 4.75
C LYS A 404 27.90 34.55 3.44
N GLN A 405 27.39 33.32 3.40
CA GLN A 405 26.71 32.77 2.21
C GLN A 405 25.36 33.44 1.94
N THR A 406 24.60 33.81 2.96
CA THR A 406 23.29 34.47 2.79
C THR A 406 23.48 35.93 2.45
N GLY A 407 24.39 36.62 3.15
CA GLY A 407 24.66 38.03 2.94
C GLY A 407 25.50 38.36 1.70
N GLY A 408 26.35 37.43 1.25
CA GLY A 408 27.21 37.65 0.09
C GLY A 408 28.37 38.61 0.35
N THR A 409 28.86 38.69 1.59
CA THR A 409 30.00 39.53 2.00
C THR A 409 30.97 38.75 2.88
N ASP A 410 32.23 39.19 2.89
CA ASP A 410 33.28 38.60 3.74
C ASP A 410 33.12 38.98 5.21
N GLN A 411 32.79 40.26 5.45
CA GLN A 411 32.67 40.89 6.76
C GLN A 411 31.31 41.61 6.86
N PRO A 412 30.25 40.91 7.29
CA PRO A 412 28.94 41.53 7.48
C PRO A 412 28.94 42.48 8.70
N THR A 413 28.24 43.60 8.59
CA THR A 413 27.97 44.49 9.73
C THR A 413 27.07 43.82 10.76
N LYS A 414 27.04 44.33 11.99
CA LYS A 414 26.20 43.76 13.07
C LYS A 414 24.72 43.71 12.66
N GLU A 415 24.24 44.77 12.05
CA GLU A 415 22.87 44.91 11.55
C GLU A 415 22.56 43.87 10.47
N MET A 416 23.53 43.59 9.59
CA MET A 416 23.38 42.58 8.54
C MET A 416 23.35 41.17 9.13
N ILE A 417 24.18 40.89 10.14
CA ILE A 417 24.17 39.62 10.86
C ILE A 417 22.77 39.38 11.45
N GLU A 418 22.19 40.36 12.14
CA GLU A 418 20.86 40.24 12.75
C GLU A 418 19.75 40.01 11.71
N ARG A 419 19.81 40.70 10.55
CA ARG A 419 18.84 40.50 9.47
C ARG A 419 18.96 39.12 8.84
N VAL A 420 20.19 38.66 8.60
CA VAL A 420 20.44 37.31 8.05
C VAL A 420 19.99 36.24 9.04
N LEU A 421 20.31 36.38 10.32
CA LEU A 421 19.88 35.41 11.34
C LEU A 421 18.36 35.36 11.46
N ARG A 422 17.66 36.50 11.42
CA ARG A 422 16.19 36.53 11.34
C ARG A 422 15.64 35.81 10.12
N PHE A 423 16.26 36.01 8.95
CA PHE A 423 15.87 35.27 7.74
C PHE A 423 16.08 33.76 7.90
N LEU A 424 17.24 33.33 8.40
CA LEU A 424 17.54 31.93 8.62
C LEU A 424 16.58 31.29 9.64
N ASP A 425 16.24 32.00 10.71
CA ASP A 425 15.31 31.55 11.76
C ASP A 425 13.90 31.24 11.22
N THR A 426 13.50 31.82 10.09
CA THR A 426 12.21 31.51 9.46
C THR A 426 12.10 30.07 8.94
N GLY A 427 13.22 29.38 8.74
CA GLY A 427 13.23 28.06 8.13
C GLY A 427 14.41 27.16 8.50
N LEU A 428 15.24 27.50 9.48
CA LEU A 428 16.37 26.67 9.91
C LEU A 428 16.36 26.45 11.42
N ILE A 429 16.39 25.17 11.80
CA ILE A 429 16.55 24.72 13.17
C ILE A 429 17.86 23.96 13.29
N LEU A 430 18.63 24.23 14.33
CA LEU A 430 19.89 23.54 14.59
C LEU A 430 19.69 22.51 15.69
N TYR A 431 20.11 21.28 15.43
CA TYR A 431 20.29 20.27 16.45
C TYR A 431 21.77 20.13 16.76
N GLU A 432 22.15 20.56 17.96
CA GLU A 432 23.52 20.46 18.47
C GLU A 432 23.60 19.32 19.49
N HIS A 433 24.49 18.37 19.24
CA HIS A 433 24.77 17.28 20.16
C HIS A 433 26.26 17.05 20.28
N VAL A 434 26.78 17.11 21.50
CA VAL A 434 28.17 16.81 21.82
C VAL A 434 28.27 15.32 22.17
N GLY A 435 28.65 14.48 21.20
CA GLY A 435 28.83 13.04 21.42
C GLY A 435 28.42 12.18 20.23
N LYS A 436 28.33 10.87 20.46
CA LYS A 436 27.75 9.91 19.50
C LYS A 436 26.25 9.80 19.80
N SER A 437 25.40 10.08 18.83
CA SER A 437 23.96 9.88 18.92
C SER A 437 23.56 8.64 18.11
N SER A 438 22.65 7.82 18.63
CA SER A 438 22.09 6.70 17.86
C SER A 438 21.17 7.21 16.76
N VAL A 439 20.99 6.41 15.71
CA VAL A 439 20.04 6.71 14.62
C VAL A 439 18.64 6.92 15.17
N ASP A 440 18.19 6.05 16.09
CA ASP A 440 16.83 6.11 16.63
C ASP A 440 16.58 7.42 17.40
N ALA A 441 17.52 7.83 18.27
CA ALA A 441 17.40 9.10 19.00
C ALA A 441 17.38 10.32 18.07
N LEU A 442 18.15 10.27 16.97
CA LEU A 442 18.15 11.34 15.97
C LEU A 442 16.81 11.41 15.22
N LEU A 443 16.25 10.25 14.83
CA LEU A 443 14.96 10.19 14.14
C LEU A 443 13.81 10.66 15.05
N ASP A 444 13.83 10.34 16.34
CA ASP A 444 12.84 10.86 17.31
C ASP A 444 12.85 12.40 17.38
N ILE A 445 14.04 13.00 17.34
CA ILE A 445 14.19 14.46 17.29
C ILE A 445 13.68 15.02 15.97
N PHE A 446 13.92 14.32 14.86
CA PHE A 446 13.41 14.73 13.56
C PHE A 446 11.88 14.65 13.50
N ASP A 447 11.27 13.62 14.11
CA ASP A 447 9.81 13.53 14.26
C ASP A 447 9.27 14.70 15.09
N TYR A 448 9.92 15.07 16.19
CA TYR A 448 9.55 16.26 16.95
C TYR A 448 9.66 17.54 16.11
N CYS A 449 10.75 17.71 15.36
CA CYS A 449 10.97 18.89 14.52
C CYS A 449 9.91 19.02 13.41
N ARG A 450 9.57 17.89 12.78
CA ARG A 450 8.48 17.80 11.81
C ARG A 450 7.16 18.19 12.44
N ALA A 451 6.80 17.57 13.57
CA ALA A 451 5.49 17.78 14.22
C ALA A 451 5.31 19.21 14.73
N LYS A 452 6.34 19.79 15.37
CA LYS A 452 6.26 21.09 16.00
C LYS A 452 6.53 22.26 15.06
N TYR A 453 7.56 22.13 14.23
CA TYR A 453 8.05 23.24 13.41
C TYR A 453 7.70 23.08 11.92
N GLY A 454 7.17 21.92 11.53
CA GLY A 454 6.82 21.64 10.13
C GLY A 454 8.04 21.45 9.24
N CYS A 455 9.14 20.92 9.79
CA CYS A 455 10.33 20.64 8.98
C CYS A 455 10.04 19.61 7.88
N ASP A 456 10.44 19.94 6.65
CA ASP A 456 10.25 19.15 5.44
C ASP A 456 11.58 18.65 4.83
N GLN A 457 12.71 19.19 5.28
CA GLN A 457 14.05 18.70 4.96
C GLN A 457 14.93 18.52 6.20
N PHE A 458 15.77 17.48 6.18
CA PHE A 458 16.66 17.15 7.30
C PHE A 458 18.09 16.95 6.79
N ILE A 459 19.06 17.51 7.50
CA ILE A 459 20.48 17.40 7.15
C ILE A 459 21.22 16.67 8.26
N ILE A 460 21.94 15.60 7.90
CA ILE A 460 22.81 14.83 8.78
C ILE A 460 24.26 15.05 8.32
N ASP A 461 25.01 15.85 9.09
CA ASP A 461 26.42 16.13 8.83
C ASP A 461 27.29 15.75 10.05
N SER A 462 27.91 14.57 10.09
CA SER A 462 28.05 13.54 9.05
C SER A 462 27.66 12.14 9.53
N LEU A 463 27.51 11.18 8.59
CA LEU A 463 27.22 9.76 8.86
C LEU A 463 28.15 9.16 9.94
N MET A 464 29.41 9.59 9.97
CA MET A 464 30.42 9.07 10.91
C MET A 464 30.17 9.44 12.37
N ARG A 465 29.26 10.40 12.63
CA ARG A 465 28.89 10.84 13.98
C ARG A 465 27.66 10.13 14.56
N LEU A 466 27.02 9.24 13.80
CA LEU A 466 25.87 8.42 14.25
C LEU A 466 26.27 7.25 15.19
N GLY A 467 27.43 7.32 15.82
CA GLY A 467 27.90 6.31 16.76
C GLY A 467 28.37 4.99 16.14
N ILE A 468 28.40 4.88 14.82
CA ILE A 468 28.78 3.67 14.09
C ILE A 468 30.29 3.67 13.81
N SER A 469 30.95 2.51 13.98
CA SER A 469 32.37 2.37 13.62
C SER A 469 32.55 2.44 12.11
N SER A 470 33.69 2.97 11.63
CA SER A 470 33.98 3.07 10.20
C SER A 470 34.02 1.72 9.48
N ASP A 471 34.32 0.66 10.24
CA ASP A 471 34.57 -0.69 9.73
C ASP A 471 33.35 -1.60 9.92
N ASP A 472 32.29 -1.09 10.57
CA ASP A 472 31.04 -1.81 10.81
C ASP A 472 30.03 -1.52 9.68
N TYR A 473 30.29 -2.13 8.53
CA TYR A 473 29.50 -1.93 7.31
C TYR A 473 28.03 -2.33 7.49
N ALA A 474 27.74 -3.41 8.22
CA ALA A 474 26.38 -3.87 8.47
C ALA A 474 25.56 -2.86 9.27
N LYS A 475 26.14 -2.24 10.32
CA LYS A 475 25.43 -1.18 11.06
C LYS A 475 25.25 0.09 10.24
N GLN A 476 26.20 0.44 9.36
CA GLN A 476 26.04 1.57 8.45
C GLN A 476 24.89 1.34 7.46
N GLU A 477 24.79 0.13 6.91
CA GLU A 477 23.68 -0.26 6.05
C GLU A 477 22.33 -0.16 6.77
N GLN A 478 22.21 -0.78 7.96
CA GLN A 478 20.98 -0.72 8.75
C GLN A 478 20.58 0.72 9.11
N ALA A 479 21.56 1.56 9.45
CA ALA A 479 21.32 2.97 9.73
C ALA A 479 20.76 3.71 8.52
N VAL A 480 21.38 3.55 7.34
CA VAL A 480 20.91 4.20 6.12
C VAL A 480 19.54 3.66 5.69
N TYR A 481 19.30 2.36 5.82
CA TYR A 481 18.00 1.77 5.54
C TYR A 481 16.90 2.38 6.42
N ARG A 482 17.12 2.50 7.74
CA ARG A 482 16.18 3.17 8.65
C ARG A 482 15.95 4.63 8.29
N ILE A 483 17.01 5.37 7.93
CA ILE A 483 16.90 6.77 7.51
C ILE A 483 16.07 6.89 6.23
N VAL A 484 16.26 5.99 5.26
CA VAL A 484 15.49 5.95 4.01
C VAL A 484 14.02 5.61 4.29
N ASP A 485 13.75 4.55 5.05
CA ASP A 485 12.39 4.15 5.42
C ASP A 485 11.66 5.29 6.15
N TRP A 486 12.33 5.95 7.08
CA TRP A 486 11.77 7.10 7.79
C TRP A 486 11.49 8.25 6.82
N ALA A 487 12.40 8.59 5.89
CA ALA A 487 12.16 9.63 4.89
C ALA A 487 10.93 9.34 4.02
N VAL A 488 10.77 8.07 3.59
CA VAL A 488 9.65 7.60 2.75
C VAL A 488 8.33 7.63 3.51
N LEU A 489 8.29 7.06 4.71
CA LEU A 489 7.10 7.04 5.57
C LEU A 489 6.59 8.44 5.88
N ASN A 490 7.52 9.36 6.09
CA ASN A 490 7.22 10.74 6.44
C ASN A 490 7.07 11.66 5.23
N ALA A 491 7.38 11.23 4.00
CA ALA A 491 7.38 12.11 2.82
C ALA A 491 8.19 13.40 3.05
N VAL A 492 9.44 13.27 3.49
CA VAL A 492 10.40 14.39 3.68
C VAL A 492 11.69 14.12 2.92
N HIS A 493 12.51 15.15 2.73
CA HIS A 493 13.83 14.97 2.11
C HIS A 493 14.93 14.87 3.16
N ILE A 494 15.88 13.95 2.99
CA ILE A 494 17.06 13.86 3.84
C ILE A 494 18.33 14.09 3.02
N HIS A 495 19.24 14.91 3.55
CA HIS A 495 20.60 15.07 3.06
C HIS A 495 21.57 14.40 4.03
N LEU A 496 22.31 13.41 3.55
CA LEU A 496 23.30 12.69 4.34
C LEU A 496 24.70 12.98 3.81
N VAL A 497 25.60 13.45 4.66
CA VAL A 497 27.01 13.67 4.30
C VAL A 497 27.83 12.43 4.64
N ALA A 498 28.55 11.92 3.63
CA ALA A 498 29.49 10.81 3.76
C ALA A 498 30.84 11.15 3.10
N HIS A 499 31.90 10.45 3.50
CA HIS A 499 33.21 10.59 2.86
C HIS A 499 33.37 9.59 1.70
N THR A 500 34.31 9.83 0.78
CA THR A 500 34.77 8.83 -0.20
C THR A 500 35.86 7.92 0.38
N ARG A 501 36.01 6.71 -0.16
CA ARG A 501 37.17 5.86 0.13
C ARG A 501 38.42 6.62 -0.31
N LYS A 502 39.55 6.44 0.40
CA LYS A 502 40.84 6.97 -0.07
C LYS A 502 41.25 6.17 -1.30
N SER A 503 40.89 6.63 -2.49
CA SER A 503 41.48 6.12 -3.74
C SER A 503 42.90 6.70 -3.87
N SER A 504 43.80 5.93 -4.49
CA SER A 504 45.22 6.25 -4.67
C SER A 504 45.49 7.40 -5.66
N LEU A 505 44.44 7.94 -6.31
CA LEU A 505 44.53 8.99 -7.32
C LEU A 505 43.70 10.20 -6.88
N GLU A 506 44.32 11.17 -6.19
CA GLU A 506 43.71 12.47 -5.87
C GLU A 506 43.33 13.33 -7.10
N LYS A 507 43.59 12.84 -8.32
CA LYS A 507 43.48 13.58 -9.57
C LYS A 507 42.11 13.51 -10.23
N ASP A 508 41.28 12.52 -9.92
CA ASP A 508 40.03 12.27 -10.65
C ASP A 508 38.77 12.63 -9.84
N VAL A 509 37.71 12.98 -10.57
CA VAL A 509 36.40 13.30 -9.99
C VAL A 509 35.74 12.01 -9.50
N PRO A 510 35.36 11.91 -8.20
CA PRO A 510 34.80 10.68 -7.65
C PRO A 510 33.52 10.24 -8.36
N SER A 511 33.45 8.96 -8.68
CA SER A 511 32.29 8.25 -9.21
C SER A 511 31.41 7.68 -8.08
N THR A 512 30.33 7.00 -8.43
CA THR A 512 29.48 6.27 -7.47
C THR A 512 30.23 5.17 -6.73
N GLU A 513 31.24 4.56 -7.35
CA GLU A 513 32.02 3.46 -6.76
C GLU A 513 33.00 3.92 -5.67
N ASP A 514 33.28 5.23 -5.62
CA ASP A 514 34.27 5.82 -4.71
C ASP A 514 33.71 6.15 -3.31
N ILE A 515 32.44 5.85 -3.02
CA ILE A 515 31.80 6.20 -1.74
C ILE A 515 32.36 5.34 -0.58
N LYS A 516 32.71 5.98 0.55
CA LYS A 516 33.18 5.30 1.77
C LYS A 516 32.02 4.71 2.55
N GLY A 517 32.22 3.50 3.04
CA GLY A 517 31.22 2.73 3.77
C GLY A 517 30.71 1.55 2.94
N ALA A 518 29.58 0.98 3.37
CA ALA A 518 28.94 -0.16 2.71
C ALA A 518 28.50 0.24 1.29
N SER A 519 28.68 -0.64 0.30
CA SER A 519 28.23 -0.42 -1.10
C SER A 519 26.74 -0.06 -1.17
N GLU A 520 26.00 -0.57 -0.20
CA GLU A 520 24.56 -0.50 -0.02
C GLU A 520 24.10 0.92 0.34
N ILE A 521 25.00 1.77 0.89
CA ILE A 521 24.72 3.19 1.15
C ILE A 521 24.40 3.91 -0.16
N GLY A 522 25.20 3.68 -1.21
CA GLY A 522 24.95 4.24 -2.54
C GLY A 522 23.76 3.57 -3.24
N ALA A 523 23.54 2.28 -3.02
CA ALA A 523 22.40 1.56 -3.60
C ALA A 523 21.06 2.11 -3.10
N ASN A 524 20.96 2.41 -1.81
CA ASN A 524 19.72 2.88 -1.17
C ASN A 524 19.45 4.38 -1.36
N ALA A 525 20.49 5.21 -1.55
CA ALA A 525 20.32 6.63 -1.85
C ALA A 525 19.56 6.83 -3.17
N PHE A 526 18.62 7.77 -3.19
CA PHE A 526 17.88 8.15 -4.40
C PHE A 526 18.75 8.99 -5.32
N ASN A 527 19.47 9.95 -4.70
CA ASN A 527 20.37 10.85 -5.39
C ASN A 527 21.78 10.70 -4.81
N ILE A 528 22.80 10.67 -5.67
CA ILE A 528 24.20 10.70 -5.25
C ILE A 528 24.87 11.91 -5.88
N ILE A 529 25.39 12.78 -5.03
CA ILE A 529 26.12 13.98 -5.45
C ILE A 529 27.55 13.87 -4.94
N THR A 530 28.51 13.80 -5.86
CA THR A 530 29.94 13.81 -5.52
C THR A 530 30.56 15.18 -5.78
N ILE A 531 31.42 15.60 -4.87
CA ILE A 531 32.09 16.91 -4.91
C ILE A 531 33.59 16.68 -4.99
N TRP A 532 34.20 17.30 -6.00
CA TRP A 532 35.64 17.30 -6.20
C TRP A 532 36.17 18.73 -6.26
N ARG A 533 37.35 18.93 -5.66
CA ARG A 533 38.01 20.24 -5.58
C ARG A 533 39.43 20.12 -6.12
N ASN A 534 39.75 20.91 -7.13
CA ASN A 534 41.05 20.89 -7.80
C ASN A 534 42.08 21.71 -7.01
N ARG A 535 42.61 21.14 -5.93
CA ARG A 535 43.63 21.81 -5.09
C ARG A 535 44.86 22.20 -5.89
N SER A 536 45.29 21.36 -6.83
CA SER A 536 46.45 21.67 -7.68
C SER A 536 46.26 22.91 -8.56
N LEU A 537 45.04 23.19 -9.00
CA LEU A 537 44.70 24.41 -9.73
C LEU A 537 44.67 25.62 -8.79
N GLU A 538 44.10 25.47 -7.60
CA GLU A 538 44.08 26.53 -6.58
C GLU A 538 45.48 26.96 -6.16
N ASP A 539 46.37 25.99 -5.91
CA ASP A 539 47.77 26.25 -5.55
C ASP A 539 48.51 26.98 -6.68
N LYS A 540 48.26 26.61 -7.94
CA LYS A 540 48.82 27.30 -9.12
C LYS A 540 48.30 28.74 -9.25
N ILE A 541 47.00 28.95 -9.07
CA ILE A 541 46.42 30.31 -9.11
C ILE A 541 47.01 31.18 -7.99
N PHE A 542 47.27 30.59 -6.83
CA PHE A 542 47.87 31.28 -5.68
C PHE A 542 49.34 31.64 -5.93
N SER A 543 50.13 30.71 -6.47
CA SER A 543 51.58 30.90 -6.71
C SER A 543 51.90 31.74 -7.95
N THR A 544 50.96 31.87 -8.89
CA THR A 544 51.16 32.66 -10.12
C THR A 544 51.07 34.16 -9.83
N HIS A 545 52.16 34.88 -10.10
CA HIS A 545 52.24 36.35 -9.95
C HIS A 545 51.93 37.12 -11.23
N GLN A 546 51.94 36.46 -12.39
CA GLN A 546 51.59 37.08 -13.67
C GLN A 546 50.06 37.26 -13.80
N PRO A 547 49.56 38.48 -14.02
CA PRO A 547 48.12 38.78 -13.98
C PRO A 547 47.36 38.09 -15.13
N GLU A 548 47.95 37.99 -16.32
CA GLU A 548 47.32 37.35 -17.48
C GLU A 548 47.17 35.85 -17.31
N GLU A 549 48.25 35.17 -16.89
CA GLU A 549 48.24 33.74 -16.60
C GLU A 549 47.26 33.41 -15.45
N LYS A 550 47.25 34.24 -14.40
CA LYS A 550 46.31 34.10 -13.29
C LYS A 550 44.86 34.26 -13.74
N ALA A 551 44.57 35.23 -14.61
CA ALA A 551 43.24 35.42 -15.18
C ALA A 551 42.82 34.21 -16.03
N HIS A 552 43.71 33.68 -16.86
CA HIS A 552 43.46 32.48 -17.67
C HIS A 552 43.20 31.23 -16.81
N LEU A 553 44.00 30.99 -15.77
CA LEU A 553 43.79 29.88 -14.84
C LEU A 553 42.46 30.01 -14.08
N ALA A 554 42.08 31.22 -13.68
CA ALA A 554 40.80 31.50 -13.01
C ALA A 554 39.57 31.28 -13.90
N GLN A 555 39.73 31.21 -15.23
CA GLN A 555 38.64 30.81 -16.12
C GLN A 555 38.28 29.33 -16.01
N ARG A 556 39.11 28.49 -15.38
CA ARG A 556 38.82 27.07 -15.17
C ARG A 556 38.09 26.87 -13.84
N PRO A 557 37.05 26.02 -13.78
CA PRO A 557 36.35 25.76 -12.53
C PRO A 557 37.25 25.01 -11.54
N GLY A 558 37.35 25.53 -10.31
CA GLY A 558 38.10 24.90 -9.22
C GLY A 558 37.34 23.77 -8.54
N VAL A 559 36.02 23.70 -8.71
CA VAL A 559 35.14 22.71 -8.07
C VAL A 559 34.28 22.03 -9.13
N ILE A 560 34.13 20.71 -9.02
CA ILE A 560 33.23 19.93 -9.85
C ILE A 560 32.20 19.28 -8.93
N ILE A 561 30.92 19.50 -9.24
CA ILE A 561 29.81 18.74 -8.67
C ILE A 561 29.34 17.76 -9.74
N ASN A 562 29.23 16.50 -9.36
CA ASN A 562 28.83 15.40 -10.22
C ASN A 562 27.56 14.77 -9.65
N ILE A 563 26.50 14.77 -10.44
CA ILE A 563 25.24 14.12 -10.13
C ILE A 563 25.41 12.70 -10.67
N ALA A 564 25.85 11.83 -9.78
CA ALA A 564 26.32 10.49 -10.12
C ALA A 564 25.17 9.46 -10.14
N LYS A 565 24.02 9.80 -9.54
CA LYS A 565 22.79 9.00 -9.56
C LYS A 565 21.59 9.91 -9.33
N GLN A 566 20.51 9.71 -10.08
CA GLN A 566 19.20 10.30 -9.78
C GLN A 566 18.09 9.29 -10.09
N ARG A 567 17.49 8.67 -9.06
CA ARG A 567 16.49 7.61 -9.26
C ARG A 567 15.18 8.12 -9.90
N SER A 568 14.78 9.34 -9.56
CA SER A 568 13.49 9.93 -9.96
C SER A 568 13.61 11.02 -11.02
N GLY A 569 14.75 11.16 -11.70
CA GLY A 569 14.89 12.11 -12.79
C GLY A 569 16.01 11.75 -13.75
N ASP A 570 16.05 12.45 -14.88
CA ASP A 570 16.73 11.95 -16.09
C ASP A 570 18.18 12.44 -16.25
N PHE A 571 18.66 13.32 -15.35
CA PHE A 571 19.98 13.93 -15.49
C PHE A 571 21.02 13.30 -14.57
N GLU A 572 22.07 12.77 -15.19
CA GLU A 572 23.35 12.43 -14.57
C GLU A 572 24.47 13.16 -15.31
N GLY A 573 25.43 13.71 -14.57
CA GLY A 573 26.52 14.45 -15.20
C GLY A 573 27.26 15.42 -14.29
N LYS A 574 28.30 16.04 -14.87
CA LYS A 574 29.25 16.93 -14.19
C LYS A 574 29.01 18.39 -14.56
N ILE A 575 29.10 19.28 -13.58
CA ILE A 575 29.19 20.73 -13.84
C ILE A 575 30.38 21.32 -13.06
N GLY A 576 31.02 22.30 -13.68
CA GLY A 576 32.05 23.11 -13.03
C GLY A 576 31.47 24.31 -12.30
N LEU A 577 31.98 24.54 -11.09
CA LEU A 577 31.67 25.66 -10.20
C LEU A 577 32.95 26.43 -9.82
N TRP A 578 32.78 27.72 -9.57
CA TRP A 578 33.82 28.63 -9.08
C TRP A 578 33.53 28.98 -7.64
N PHE A 579 34.49 28.69 -6.77
CA PHE A 579 34.38 28.94 -5.34
C PHE A 579 34.87 30.35 -4.99
N ASP A 580 34.07 31.13 -4.27
CA ASP A 580 34.44 32.44 -3.77
C ASP A 580 34.90 32.34 -2.30
N PRO A 581 36.21 32.49 -2.00
CA PRO A 581 36.74 32.34 -0.65
C PRO A 581 36.29 33.46 0.31
N LYS A 582 35.82 34.60 -0.22
CA LYS A 582 35.34 35.72 0.61
C LYS A 582 33.93 35.46 1.10
N THR A 583 33.02 35.08 0.21
CA THR A 583 31.59 34.92 0.54
C THR A 583 31.18 33.48 0.84
N TYR A 584 32.07 32.53 0.59
CA TYR A 584 31.83 31.09 0.65
C TYR A 584 30.74 30.57 -0.31
N ARG A 585 30.39 31.35 -1.34
CA ARG A 585 29.42 31.00 -2.37
C ARG A 585 30.09 30.29 -3.54
N TYR A 586 29.29 29.51 -4.26
CA TYR A 586 29.69 28.90 -5.53
C TYR A 586 28.97 29.55 -6.72
N ARG A 587 29.65 29.67 -7.86
CA ARG A 587 29.12 30.32 -9.07
C ARG A 587 29.21 29.38 -10.26
N CYS A 588 28.33 29.54 -11.25
CA CYS A 588 28.33 28.76 -12.49
C CYS A 588 29.23 29.35 -13.59
N SER A 589 29.85 30.51 -13.36
CA SER A 589 30.74 31.22 -14.28
C SER A 589 31.98 31.74 -13.55
N SER A 590 33.07 31.93 -14.30
CA SER A 590 34.29 32.60 -13.85
C SER A 590 34.10 34.11 -13.67
N SER A 591 33.21 34.72 -14.45
CA SER A 591 32.82 36.13 -14.32
C SER A 591 31.84 36.33 -13.15
N ALA A 592 31.91 37.50 -12.51
CA ALA A 592 30.88 37.92 -11.56
C ALA A 592 29.53 38.04 -12.29
N SER A 593 28.48 37.50 -11.66
CA SER A 593 27.11 37.61 -12.20
C SER A 593 26.70 39.08 -12.26
N LEU A 594 25.99 39.48 -13.32
CA LEU A 594 25.37 40.81 -13.44
C LEU A 594 24.37 41.07 -12.30
N THR A 595 23.73 40.01 -11.79
CA THR A 595 22.83 40.05 -10.63
C THR A 595 23.29 39.05 -9.57
N PRO A 596 23.81 39.50 -8.42
CA PRO A 596 24.22 38.60 -7.34
C PRO A 596 22.99 37.94 -6.68
N ARG A 597 23.17 36.70 -6.18
CA ARG A 597 22.13 36.02 -5.37
C ARG A 597 21.82 36.85 -4.13
N CYS A 598 20.55 37.21 -3.94
CA CYS A 598 20.08 38.08 -2.87
C CYS A 598 18.86 37.44 -2.21
N TYR A 599 18.92 37.16 -0.91
CA TYR A 599 17.84 36.53 -0.15
C TYR A 599 17.17 37.48 0.86
N ILE A 600 17.83 38.61 1.14
CA ILE A 600 17.37 39.67 2.04
C ILE A 600 17.46 41.00 1.31
N GLU A 601 16.51 41.90 1.52
CA GLU A 601 16.55 43.24 0.93
C GLU A 601 17.81 43.98 1.41
N GLN A 602 18.60 44.52 0.47
CA GLN A 602 19.74 45.36 0.78
C GLN A 602 19.26 46.79 1.06
N ASP A 603 19.84 47.46 2.07
CA ASP A 603 19.55 48.88 2.30
C ASP A 603 19.98 49.70 1.08
N GLN A 604 19.06 50.48 0.50
CA GLN A 604 19.32 51.35 -0.66
C GLN A 604 20.28 52.54 -0.34
N ASN A 605 20.85 52.62 0.86
CA ASN A 605 21.61 53.80 1.31
C ASN A 605 23.12 53.76 1.05
N SER A 606 23.70 52.71 0.46
CA SER A 606 25.14 52.67 0.12
C SER A 606 25.47 53.19 -1.29
N ALA A 607 24.47 53.57 -2.09
CA ALA A 607 24.66 54.10 -3.44
C ALA A 607 24.62 55.65 -3.53
N LEU A 608 24.49 56.36 -2.40
CA LEU A 608 24.29 57.82 -2.37
C LEU A 608 25.49 58.64 -1.87
N GLU A 609 26.64 58.03 -1.55
CA GLU A 609 27.83 58.77 -1.10
C GLU A 609 28.70 59.35 -2.22
N GLU A 610 28.37 59.18 -3.51
CA GLU A 610 29.16 59.73 -4.63
C GLU A 610 28.58 60.97 -5.35
N LYS A 611 27.52 61.61 -4.84
CA LYS A 611 27.07 62.90 -5.42
C LYS A 611 26.63 63.91 -4.35
N GLN A 612 27.57 64.75 -3.91
CA GLN A 612 27.28 66.00 -3.21
C GLN A 612 27.18 67.19 -4.18
N SER A 613 26.06 67.91 -4.17
CA SER A 613 25.90 69.40 -4.25
C SER A 613 24.41 69.79 -4.53
N PRO A 614 23.93 70.98 -4.11
CA PRO A 614 22.81 71.00 -3.16
C PRO A 614 21.51 71.70 -3.62
N LEU A 615 20.43 71.34 -2.89
CA LEU A 615 19.28 72.16 -2.46
C LEU A 615 18.41 72.88 -3.50
N VAL A 616 17.14 72.45 -3.62
CA VAL A 616 15.96 73.35 -3.52
C VAL A 616 14.80 72.58 -2.85
N ALA A 617 14.20 73.23 -1.87
CA ALA A 617 13.09 72.76 -1.03
C ALA A 617 11.71 72.95 -1.68
N SER A 618 10.74 72.10 -1.31
CA SER A 618 9.27 72.33 -1.22
C SER A 618 8.56 70.98 -1.42
N THR A 619 7.41 70.63 -0.85
CA THR A 619 6.55 71.15 0.20
C THR A 619 5.65 69.96 0.58
N VAL A 620 5.34 69.83 1.86
CA VAL A 620 4.42 68.85 2.43
C VAL A 620 2.99 69.11 1.92
N HIS A 621 2.27 68.08 1.45
CA HIS A 621 0.82 68.02 1.63
C HIS A 621 0.33 66.60 1.92
N ARG A 622 -0.49 66.53 2.98
CA ARG A 622 -1.16 65.34 3.54
C ARG A 622 -2.48 65.04 2.81
N PHE A 623 -2.93 63.80 3.04
CA PHE A 623 -4.30 63.25 2.99
C PHE A 623 -4.85 62.81 1.63
N SER A 624 -5.15 61.51 1.47
CA SER A 624 -6.51 60.99 1.73
C SER A 624 -6.60 59.50 1.37
N THR A 625 -7.15 58.72 2.29
CA THR A 625 -7.67 57.34 2.13
C THR A 625 -8.93 57.35 1.25
N SER A 626 -9.05 56.44 0.26
CA SER A 626 -9.97 55.27 0.20
C SER A 626 -10.44 55.10 -1.27
N PRO A 627 -11.13 54.02 -1.70
CA PRO A 627 -10.92 52.58 -1.53
C PRO A 627 -10.91 51.82 -2.89
N LEU A 628 -10.73 50.49 -2.82
CA LEU A 628 -10.75 49.47 -3.89
C LEU A 628 -11.96 49.54 -4.86
N PRO A 629 -11.81 49.12 -6.14
CA PRO A 629 -12.90 48.61 -6.94
C PRO A 629 -12.93 47.07 -6.97
N GLN A 630 -14.12 46.54 -6.73
CA GLN A 630 -14.54 45.20 -7.11
C GLN A 630 -14.72 45.12 -8.63
N GLU A 631 -14.28 44.04 -9.26
CA GLU A 631 -14.80 43.60 -10.56
C GLU A 631 -15.21 42.12 -10.50
N SER A 632 -16.40 41.89 -11.04
CA SER A 632 -17.15 40.63 -11.10
C SER A 632 -16.96 39.94 -12.47
N PRO A 633 -17.36 38.67 -12.62
CA PRO A 633 -16.75 37.74 -13.57
C PRO A 633 -17.45 37.73 -14.94
N SER A 634 -16.65 37.71 -16.02
CA SER A 634 -17.15 37.54 -17.39
C SER A 634 -17.20 36.06 -17.80
N PHE A 635 -18.39 35.66 -18.24
CA PHE A 635 -18.78 34.40 -18.86
C PHE A 635 -17.98 34.05 -20.14
N LEU A 636 -17.72 32.76 -20.35
CA LEU A 636 -17.32 32.19 -21.65
C LEU A 636 -18.28 31.04 -22.06
N PRO A 637 -18.60 30.89 -23.36
CA PRO A 637 -19.66 30.00 -23.87
C PRO A 637 -19.21 28.54 -24.12
N PRO A 638 -20.17 27.60 -24.32
CA PRO A 638 -19.89 26.17 -24.39
C PRO A 638 -19.49 25.68 -25.80
N TYR A 639 -18.62 24.67 -25.85
CA TYR A 639 -18.25 23.94 -27.08
C TYR A 639 -19.32 22.88 -27.47
N PRO A 640 -19.52 22.60 -28.77
CA PRO A 640 -20.54 21.66 -29.26
C PRO A 640 -20.06 20.18 -29.28
N PRO A 641 -21.00 19.21 -29.41
CA PRO A 641 -20.71 17.78 -29.32
C PRO A 641 -20.36 17.18 -30.70
N SER A 642 -19.36 16.29 -30.75
CA SER A 642 -19.05 15.49 -31.94
C SER A 642 -19.57 14.06 -31.80
N ALA A 643 -20.43 13.68 -32.74
CA ALA A 643 -21.11 12.41 -32.86
C ALA A 643 -20.21 11.26 -33.34
N GLN A 644 -20.69 10.04 -33.03
CA GLN A 644 -20.26 8.76 -33.59
C GLN A 644 -20.35 8.73 -35.13
N ARG A 645 -19.39 8.06 -35.79
CA ARG A 645 -19.61 7.24 -37.00
C ARG A 645 -18.54 6.17 -37.15
N ASN A 646 -18.99 4.93 -37.30
CA ASN A 646 -18.26 3.77 -37.80
C ASN A 646 -17.87 3.97 -39.28
N SER A 647 -16.73 3.41 -39.70
CA SER A 647 -16.60 2.36 -40.75
C SER A 647 -15.24 2.42 -41.50
N SER A 648 -14.46 1.36 -41.35
CA SER A 648 -13.65 0.65 -42.37
C SER A 648 -13.24 1.37 -43.67
N THR A 649 -11.94 1.46 -43.95
CA THR A 649 -11.35 0.95 -45.21
C THR A 649 -9.84 0.77 -45.12
N GLN A 650 -9.37 -0.41 -45.52
CA GLN A 650 -7.98 -0.72 -45.90
C GLN A 650 -7.56 0.06 -47.16
N LYS A 651 -6.30 0.51 -47.24
CA LYS A 651 -5.33 0.21 -48.32
C LYS A 651 -4.04 1.03 -48.17
N ASN A 652 -2.92 0.30 -48.18
CA ASN A 652 -1.63 0.54 -48.85
C ASN A 652 -1.21 1.99 -49.21
N ASN A 653 -0.03 2.44 -48.75
CA ASN A 653 1.23 2.41 -49.53
C ASN A 653 2.38 3.20 -48.84
N SER A 654 3.54 2.54 -48.75
CA SER A 654 4.93 3.04 -48.94
C SER A 654 5.32 4.46 -48.48
N LEU A 655 6.18 4.53 -47.46
CA LEU A 655 7.63 4.81 -47.58
C LEU A 655 8.34 4.58 -46.24
#